data_AF-A0A6I5P2E3-F1
#
_entry.id   AF-A0A6I5P2E3-F1
#
_cell.length_a   1.000
_cell.length_b   1.000
_cell.length_c   1.000
_cell.angle_alpha   90.00
_cell.angle_beta   90.00
_cell.angle_gamma   90.00
#
_symmetry.space_group_name_H-M   'P 1'
#
loop_
_entity.id
_entity.type
_entity.pdbx_description
1 polymer ?
#
loop_
_entity_poly.entity_id
_entity_poly.type
_entity_poly.pdbx_seq_one_letter_code
_entity_poly.pdbx_strand_id
1 'polypeptide(L)'
;MTSSFSFAALDRFVAALEHQIQAAIADASPNSPPTIRCRFQQKRLLVLSEEQVAAVTAADRDERFKALALAMGQGLEAAEIPDEVLDENGELSARLYLRQLGTASPYAARTWNWQPADTTAAIADATTDAEDAVADVPPQVTEVTSSSLVLLSHPTDDEDVLPDAAAPTTALSHYPVSVWQAIKGFTEPDGWRQSWQTVTADWHDLPWRSVLGLALAGVTVGAIAYGTTRPCMVGNCEQRQIASDLSQETLTDLAGTPTPDEVRRAHQDLQNAIRLVAAIPPWSSHYDAAQAELLRYRTQLSDLEWIIAGQESATQASEKSQNPPHPVPVWVEVHLLWQKAINHLQRVPSDSYLADFANKKITEYEANYTTIGQRLSIEEAAEGNLNEALEAGELAVAQTEAATTLNDWIVAQREWNRAMQAISKIPQGTLAYEEARSLLADYRRQSIQTRTRVTFEKSGERAYQDALADAAQAQAAERANQWTQAVTFWSEAYAQMRQVPRNTLRYADAQGLLSGYQTSLKQAQNKLKQAVALQSIDEDLATLCPIAEGICTYSYSPQQVELMLRSPYDSAIRQSTSPPSTQGRLNRNDSIIAETHELVQNIMQLGNQVQLPIVIYDDNRQFIARYKPEYGGFVKN
;
A
#
# COMPACT_ATOMS: atom_id res chain seq x y z
N MET A 1 -9.52 -27.32 -27.75
CA MET A 1 -8.23 -27.94 -27.38
C MET A 1 -7.61 -27.02 -26.35
N THR A 2 -7.85 -27.28 -25.08
CA THR A 2 -7.26 -26.53 -23.96
C THR A 2 -5.91 -27.18 -23.66
N SER A 3 -4.81 -26.46 -23.86
CA SER A 3 -3.49 -26.91 -23.41
C SER A 3 -3.55 -27.04 -21.89
N SER A 4 -3.57 -28.28 -21.40
CA SER A 4 -3.35 -28.55 -19.99
C SER A 4 -1.88 -28.25 -19.72
N PHE A 5 -1.59 -27.02 -19.28
CA PHE A 5 -0.26 -26.67 -18.82
C PHE A 5 0.07 -27.58 -17.64
N SER A 6 1.13 -28.38 -17.78
CA SER A 6 1.59 -29.22 -16.68
C SER A 6 2.25 -28.31 -15.65
N PHE A 7 1.90 -28.45 -14.37
CA PHE A 7 2.61 -27.83 -13.25
C PHE A 7 4.15 -28.00 -13.38
N ALA A 8 4.60 -29.11 -13.99
CA ALA A 8 6.01 -29.38 -14.25
C ALA A 8 6.69 -28.46 -15.29
N ALA A 9 5.95 -27.78 -16.17
CA ALA A 9 6.51 -26.80 -17.11
C ALA A 9 6.73 -25.45 -16.41
N LEU A 10 5.76 -25.02 -15.60
CA LEU A 10 5.86 -23.81 -14.79
C LEU A 10 6.98 -23.92 -13.75
N ASP A 11 7.07 -25.06 -13.05
CA ASP A 11 8.13 -25.30 -12.06
C ASP A 11 9.52 -25.30 -12.71
N ARG A 12 9.65 -25.83 -13.94
CA ARG A 12 10.91 -25.79 -14.69
C ARG A 12 11.29 -24.38 -15.10
N PHE A 13 10.33 -23.57 -15.56
CA PHE A 13 10.55 -22.17 -15.87
C PHE A 13 11.02 -21.39 -14.64
N VAL A 14 10.30 -21.50 -13.52
CA VAL A 14 10.62 -20.80 -12.28
C VAL A 14 11.99 -21.21 -11.74
N ALA A 15 12.34 -22.51 -11.77
CA ALA A 15 13.65 -22.99 -11.32
C ALA A 15 14.80 -22.51 -12.22
N ALA A 16 14.59 -22.47 -13.53
CA ALA A 16 15.57 -21.93 -14.46
C ALA A 16 15.78 -20.42 -14.24
N LEU A 17 14.69 -19.69 -14.05
CA LEU A 17 14.72 -18.26 -13.77
C LEU A 17 15.41 -17.96 -12.43
N GLU A 18 15.12 -18.71 -11.37
CA GLU A 18 15.80 -18.58 -10.07
C GLU A 18 17.31 -18.71 -10.23
N HIS A 19 17.77 -19.72 -10.96
CA HIS A 19 19.20 -19.93 -11.21
C HIS A 19 19.83 -18.79 -12.01
N GLN A 20 19.12 -18.26 -13.02
CA GLN A 20 19.61 -17.13 -13.82
C GLN A 20 19.72 -15.84 -13.00
N ILE A 21 18.69 -15.53 -12.21
CA ILE A 21 18.70 -14.35 -11.34
C ILE A 21 19.80 -14.49 -10.29
N GLN A 22 19.94 -15.66 -9.67
CA GLN A 22 21.01 -15.94 -8.71
C GLN A 22 22.40 -15.69 -9.29
N ALA A 23 22.64 -16.08 -10.55
CA ALA A 23 23.89 -15.85 -11.24
C ALA A 23 24.12 -14.36 -11.54
N ALA A 24 23.12 -13.68 -12.12
CA ALA A 24 23.21 -12.26 -12.48
C ALA A 24 23.45 -11.36 -11.25
N ILE A 25 22.78 -11.65 -10.13
CA ILE A 25 22.96 -10.90 -8.89
C ILE A 25 24.31 -11.18 -8.23
N ALA A 26 24.85 -12.41 -8.36
CA ALA A 26 26.14 -12.76 -7.80
C ALA A 26 27.29 -11.98 -8.49
N ASP A 27 27.16 -11.73 -9.79
CA ASP A 27 28.10 -10.89 -10.54
C ASP A 27 28.01 -9.41 -10.14
N ALA A 28 26.81 -8.92 -9.81
CA ALA A 28 26.60 -7.54 -9.36
C ALA A 28 27.07 -7.30 -7.90
N SER A 29 27.04 -8.34 -7.06
CA SER A 29 27.37 -8.26 -5.62
C SER A 29 28.38 -9.35 -5.20
N PRO A 30 29.63 -9.33 -5.71
CA PRO A 30 30.58 -10.44 -5.56
C PRO A 30 31.07 -10.67 -4.12
N ASN A 31 30.97 -9.67 -3.25
CA ASN A 31 31.46 -9.75 -1.88
C ASN A 31 30.47 -10.40 -0.90
N SER A 32 29.18 -10.41 -1.23
CA SER A 32 28.11 -10.98 -0.39
C SER A 32 26.87 -11.22 -1.26
N PRO A 33 26.88 -12.25 -2.12
CA PRO A 33 25.77 -12.51 -3.01
C PRO A 33 24.50 -12.89 -2.19
N PRO A 34 23.37 -12.24 -2.47
CA PRO A 34 22.07 -12.63 -1.94
C PRO A 34 21.72 -14.07 -2.31
N THR A 35 20.92 -14.74 -1.49
CA THR A 35 20.23 -15.98 -1.88
C THR A 35 18.90 -15.63 -2.53
N ILE A 36 18.70 -16.07 -3.77
CA ILE A 36 17.48 -15.84 -4.54
C ILE A 36 16.56 -17.04 -4.47
N ARG A 37 15.26 -16.80 -4.31
CA ARG A 37 14.20 -17.80 -4.42
C ARG A 37 13.06 -17.26 -5.25
N CYS A 38 12.60 -18.02 -6.24
CA CYS A 38 11.50 -17.63 -7.10
C CYS A 38 10.30 -18.56 -6.95
N ARG A 39 9.10 -18.02 -7.14
CA ARG A 39 7.87 -18.80 -7.19
C ARG A 39 6.83 -18.13 -8.05
N PHE A 40 6.01 -18.89 -8.76
CA PHE A 40 4.83 -18.35 -9.43
C PHE A 40 3.55 -18.67 -8.65
N GLN A 41 2.73 -17.66 -8.37
CA GLN A 41 1.48 -17.79 -7.63
C GLN A 41 0.46 -16.75 -8.10
N GLN A 42 -0.80 -17.15 -8.33
CA GLN A 42 -1.90 -16.25 -8.70
C GLN A 42 -1.59 -15.30 -9.88
N LYS A 43 -0.98 -15.83 -10.95
CA LYS A 43 -0.51 -15.04 -12.11
C LYS A 43 0.58 -13.99 -11.78
N ARG A 44 1.34 -14.18 -10.69
CA ARG A 44 2.43 -13.29 -10.28
C ARG A 44 3.69 -14.08 -9.92
N LEU A 45 4.84 -13.57 -10.35
CA LEU A 45 6.15 -14.09 -9.97
C LEU A 45 6.59 -13.45 -8.64
N LEU A 46 6.79 -14.25 -7.60
CA LEU A 46 7.36 -13.82 -6.32
C LEU A 46 8.86 -14.11 -6.34
N VAL A 47 9.68 -13.11 -6.05
CA VAL A 47 11.15 -13.24 -5.98
C VAL A 47 11.64 -12.72 -4.66
N LEU A 48 12.22 -13.61 -3.85
CA LEU A 48 12.84 -13.28 -2.57
C LEU A 48 14.35 -13.23 -2.75
N SER A 49 14.95 -12.10 -2.36
CA SER A 49 16.38 -11.92 -2.21
C SER A 49 16.71 -11.80 -0.73
N GLU A 50 17.46 -12.77 -0.20
CA GLU A 50 17.91 -12.81 1.19
C GLU A 50 19.37 -12.44 1.30
N GLU A 51 19.66 -11.39 2.09
CA GLU A 51 21.00 -10.84 2.26
C GLU A 51 21.43 -10.86 3.73
N GLN A 52 22.69 -11.21 3.96
CA GLN A 52 23.29 -11.22 5.30
C GLN A 52 23.73 -9.83 5.79
N VAL A 53 23.68 -8.82 4.92
CA VAL A 53 24.12 -7.45 5.24
C VAL A 53 22.89 -6.55 5.33
N ALA A 54 22.67 -5.94 6.49
CA ALA A 54 21.68 -4.88 6.69
C ALA A 54 21.86 -3.74 5.67
N ALA A 55 20.78 -3.25 5.04
CA ALA A 55 20.85 -1.92 4.42
C ALA A 55 20.78 -0.87 5.54
N VAL A 56 21.60 0.17 5.40
CA VAL A 56 21.74 1.20 6.45
C VAL A 56 20.79 2.36 6.19
N THR A 57 20.35 2.56 4.93
CA THR A 57 19.48 3.66 4.52
C THR A 57 18.37 3.21 3.54
N ALA A 58 17.37 4.09 3.33
CA ALA A 58 16.33 3.87 2.31
C ALA A 58 16.91 3.87 0.89
N ALA A 59 17.92 4.71 0.61
CA ALA A 59 18.60 4.74 -0.69
C ALA A 59 19.31 3.41 -1.00
N ASP A 60 19.94 2.79 0.01
CA ASP A 60 20.57 1.48 -0.16
C ASP A 60 19.53 0.38 -0.49
N ARG A 61 18.32 0.46 0.07
CA ARG A 61 17.23 -0.47 -0.25
C ARG A 61 16.77 -0.30 -1.69
N ASP A 62 16.65 0.93 -2.15
CA ASP A 62 16.23 1.25 -3.51
C ASP A 62 17.25 0.78 -4.55
N GLU A 63 18.54 0.95 -4.26
CA GLU A 63 19.61 0.44 -5.09
C GLU A 63 19.58 -1.10 -5.19
N ARG A 64 19.31 -1.79 -4.08
CA ARG A 64 19.17 -3.26 -4.07
C ARG A 64 17.94 -3.74 -4.85
N PHE A 65 16.80 -3.06 -4.71
CA PHE A 65 15.63 -3.37 -5.54
C PHE A 65 15.93 -3.15 -7.02
N LYS A 66 16.66 -2.10 -7.37
CA LYS A 66 17.08 -1.83 -8.74
C LYS A 66 18.01 -2.93 -9.28
N ALA A 67 18.98 -3.37 -8.48
CA ALA A 67 19.87 -4.47 -8.85
C ALA A 67 19.09 -5.79 -9.05
N LEU A 68 18.14 -6.09 -8.16
CA LEU A 68 17.28 -7.27 -8.26
C LEU A 68 16.35 -7.22 -9.46
N ALA A 69 15.72 -6.07 -9.74
CA ALA A 69 14.90 -5.88 -10.93
C ALA A 69 15.72 -6.03 -12.22
N LEU A 70 16.96 -5.49 -12.25
CA LEU A 70 17.86 -5.63 -13.39
C LEU A 70 18.23 -7.09 -13.65
N ALA A 71 18.64 -7.82 -12.60
CA ALA A 71 18.98 -9.23 -12.68
C ALA A 71 17.76 -10.08 -13.11
N MET A 72 16.57 -9.70 -12.67
CA MET A 72 15.33 -10.33 -13.08
C MET A 72 14.99 -10.06 -14.55
N GLY A 73 15.14 -8.83 -15.03
CA GLY A 73 14.98 -8.51 -16.45
C GLY A 73 15.92 -9.32 -17.34
N GLN A 74 17.20 -9.43 -16.96
CA GLN A 74 18.18 -10.25 -17.68
C GLN A 74 17.83 -11.74 -17.67
N GLY A 75 17.36 -12.27 -16.54
CA GLY A 75 16.89 -13.65 -16.45
C GLY A 75 15.67 -13.90 -17.34
N LEU A 76 14.70 -12.99 -17.32
CA LEU A 76 13.48 -13.10 -18.13
C LEU A 76 13.76 -13.01 -19.63
N GLU A 77 14.67 -12.14 -20.07
CA GLU A 77 15.11 -12.07 -21.47
C GLU A 77 15.84 -13.36 -21.93
N ALA A 78 16.56 -14.01 -21.02
CA ALA A 78 17.27 -15.26 -21.29
C ALA A 78 16.39 -16.50 -21.17
N ALA A 79 15.17 -16.37 -20.65
CA ALA A 79 14.24 -17.45 -20.43
C ALA A 79 13.17 -17.50 -21.54
N GLU A 80 12.78 -18.71 -21.94
CA GLU A 80 11.59 -18.88 -22.78
C GLU A 80 10.35 -18.77 -21.87
N ILE A 81 9.70 -17.60 -21.88
CA ILE A 81 8.57 -17.28 -21.00
C ILE A 81 7.30 -17.94 -21.57
N PRO A 82 6.60 -18.78 -20.79
CA PRO A 82 5.33 -19.34 -21.24
C PRO A 82 4.21 -18.28 -21.30
N ASP A 83 3.32 -18.38 -22.28
CA ASP A 83 2.22 -17.44 -22.51
C ASP A 83 1.23 -17.39 -21.31
N GLU A 84 1.12 -18.48 -20.55
CA GLU A 84 0.22 -18.58 -19.38
C GLU A 84 0.69 -17.78 -18.16
N VAL A 85 1.95 -17.32 -18.17
CA VAL A 85 2.59 -16.57 -17.09
C VAL A 85 2.35 -15.06 -17.27
N LEU A 86 2.05 -14.64 -18.49
CA LEU A 86 1.71 -13.27 -18.85
C LEU A 86 0.23 -12.99 -18.60
N ASP A 87 -0.08 -11.74 -18.26
CA ASP A 87 -1.46 -11.27 -18.15
C ASP A 87 -2.09 -10.96 -19.52
N GLU A 88 -3.31 -10.43 -19.51
CA GLU A 88 -4.06 -10.11 -20.74
C GLU A 88 -3.40 -9.01 -21.59
N ASN A 89 -2.50 -8.23 -20.99
CA ASN A 89 -1.73 -7.17 -21.64
C ASN A 89 -0.34 -7.64 -22.09
N GLY A 90 0.01 -8.91 -21.83
CA GLY A 90 1.35 -9.44 -22.11
C GLY A 90 2.38 -9.04 -21.05
N GLU A 91 1.97 -8.61 -19.86
CA GLU A 91 2.85 -8.26 -18.75
C GLU A 91 3.07 -9.44 -17.82
N LEU A 92 4.29 -9.58 -17.31
CA LEU A 92 4.58 -10.41 -16.16
C LEU A 92 4.56 -9.55 -14.90
N SER A 93 3.55 -9.71 -14.06
CA SER A 93 3.58 -9.10 -12.72
C SER A 93 4.55 -9.88 -11.84
N ALA A 94 5.48 -9.18 -11.20
CA ALA A 94 6.40 -9.72 -10.24
C ALA A 94 6.37 -8.94 -8.93
N ARG A 95 6.62 -9.63 -7.81
CA ARG A 95 6.79 -9.01 -6.49
C ARG A 95 8.15 -9.41 -5.93
N LEU A 96 8.97 -8.40 -5.76
CA LEU A 96 10.32 -8.48 -5.24
C LEU A 96 10.27 -8.32 -3.73
N TYR A 97 10.90 -9.22 -3.00
CA TYR A 97 11.06 -9.17 -1.56
C TYR A 97 12.55 -9.07 -1.23
N LEU A 98 12.95 -8.08 -0.45
CA LEU A 98 14.26 -7.99 0.16
C LEU A 98 14.15 -8.41 1.62
N ARG A 99 14.91 -9.43 2.02
CA ARG A 99 15.11 -9.82 3.41
C ARG A 99 16.51 -9.42 3.85
N GLN A 100 16.61 -8.60 4.87
CA GLN A 100 17.85 -8.10 5.45
C GLN A 100 18.01 -8.60 6.87
N LEU A 101 19.03 -9.41 7.10
CA LEU A 101 19.31 -9.92 8.44
C LEU A 101 19.93 -8.81 9.32
N GLY A 102 19.37 -8.57 10.51
CA GLY A 102 19.95 -7.68 11.53
C GLY A 102 19.37 -6.27 11.66
N THR A 103 18.26 -5.92 10.98
CA THR A 103 17.58 -4.62 11.13
C THR A 103 16.21 -4.75 11.82
N ALA A 104 15.69 -3.63 12.35
CA ALA A 104 14.38 -3.56 13.00
C ALA A 104 13.20 -3.75 12.02
N SER A 105 13.40 -3.44 10.74
CA SER A 105 12.47 -3.72 9.63
C SER A 105 13.20 -4.56 8.57
N PRO A 106 13.33 -5.88 8.80
CA PRO A 106 14.15 -6.76 7.98
C PRO A 106 13.54 -7.10 6.63
N TYR A 107 12.36 -6.58 6.30
CA TYR A 107 11.63 -6.90 5.08
C TYR A 107 11.22 -5.64 4.35
N ALA A 108 11.40 -5.64 3.04
CA ALA A 108 10.81 -4.67 2.13
C ALA A 108 10.28 -5.42 0.91
N ALA A 109 9.20 -4.93 0.31
CA ALA A 109 8.65 -5.48 -0.91
C ALA A 109 8.39 -4.39 -1.95
N ARG A 110 8.62 -4.70 -3.23
CA ARG A 110 8.22 -3.86 -4.37
C ARG A 110 7.52 -4.71 -5.41
N THR A 111 6.44 -4.18 -5.98
CA THR A 111 5.82 -4.77 -7.18
C THR A 111 6.54 -4.20 -8.40
N TRP A 112 6.76 -5.05 -9.40
CA TRP A 112 7.33 -4.69 -10.69
C TRP A 112 6.56 -5.43 -11.78
N ASN A 113 6.11 -4.74 -12.81
CA ASN A 113 5.54 -5.36 -14.00
C ASN A 113 6.58 -5.31 -15.10
N TRP A 114 6.79 -6.43 -15.77
CA TRP A 114 7.78 -6.57 -16.84
C TRP A 114 7.10 -6.83 -18.18
N GLN A 115 7.55 -6.14 -19.23
CA GLN A 115 7.12 -6.38 -20.60
C GLN A 115 8.29 -6.87 -21.48
N PRO A 116 8.03 -7.74 -22.48
CA PRO A 116 9.05 -8.25 -23.42
C PRO A 116 9.78 -7.18 -24.27
N ALA A 117 9.35 -5.91 -24.23
CA ALA A 117 9.94 -4.80 -24.96
C ALA A 117 10.68 -3.78 -24.07
N ASP A 118 10.73 -3.99 -22.75
CA ASP A 118 11.41 -3.08 -21.83
C ASP A 118 12.93 -3.27 -21.87
N THR A 119 13.59 -2.55 -22.78
CA THR A 119 15.01 -2.22 -22.55
C THR A 119 15.11 -1.39 -21.26
N THR A 120 16.05 -1.77 -20.39
CA THR A 120 16.49 -1.23 -19.07
C THR A 120 16.32 0.27 -18.70
N ALA A 121 15.77 1.13 -19.56
CA ALA A 121 15.50 2.54 -19.34
C ALA A 121 14.23 2.86 -18.52
N ALA A 122 13.24 1.95 -18.40
CA ALA A 122 11.98 2.22 -17.69
C ALA A 122 12.07 2.13 -16.15
N ILE A 123 13.22 1.72 -15.60
CA ILE A 123 13.41 1.45 -14.15
C ILE A 123 13.46 2.75 -13.31
N ALA A 124 13.30 3.93 -13.93
CA ALA A 124 13.41 5.22 -13.25
C ALA A 124 12.08 5.96 -13.01
N ASP A 125 10.95 5.54 -13.60
CA ASP A 125 9.75 6.41 -13.66
C ASP A 125 8.40 5.71 -13.40
N ALA A 126 8.37 4.59 -12.68
CA ALA A 126 7.11 4.01 -12.20
C ALA A 126 6.56 4.77 -10.96
N THR A 127 6.44 6.09 -11.09
CA THR A 127 5.50 6.94 -10.37
C THR A 127 4.57 7.50 -11.43
N THR A 128 3.27 7.58 -11.13
CA THR A 128 2.16 8.02 -12.01
C THR A 128 1.70 7.03 -13.09
N ASP A 129 0.57 6.34 -12.83
CA ASP A 129 -0.66 6.51 -13.61
C ASP A 129 -1.80 5.65 -13.01
N ALA A 130 -2.64 6.30 -12.21
CA ALA A 130 -3.96 5.79 -11.83
C ALA A 130 -4.91 6.98 -11.66
N GLU A 131 -5.13 7.69 -12.76
CA GLU A 131 -6.23 8.63 -12.91
C GLU A 131 -7.34 7.92 -13.72
N ASP A 132 -8.58 8.05 -13.22
CA ASP A 132 -9.84 7.61 -13.81
C ASP A 132 -10.20 6.10 -13.87
N ALA A 133 -10.80 5.62 -12.78
CA ALA A 133 -11.95 4.71 -12.87
C ALA A 133 -12.86 4.84 -11.63
N VAL A 134 -13.90 5.66 -11.74
CA VAL A 134 -15.04 5.69 -10.82
C VAL A 134 -15.91 4.45 -11.09
N ALA A 135 -16.00 3.53 -10.13
CA ALA A 135 -17.01 2.47 -10.15
C ALA A 135 -17.65 2.34 -8.76
N ASP A 136 -18.95 2.59 -8.74
CA ASP A 136 -19.89 2.54 -7.63
C ASP A 136 -20.24 1.08 -7.31
N VAL A 137 -19.96 0.58 -6.09
CA VAL A 137 -20.40 -0.75 -5.62
C VAL A 137 -20.83 -0.68 -4.14
N PRO A 138 -22.04 -1.13 -3.78
CA PRO A 138 -22.61 -1.02 -2.43
C PRO A 138 -22.08 -2.09 -1.45
N PRO A 139 -22.23 -1.87 -0.12
CA PRO A 139 -21.61 -2.73 0.89
C PRO A 139 -22.37 -4.05 1.07
N GLN A 140 -21.66 -5.17 0.94
CA GLN A 140 -22.11 -6.47 1.43
C GLN A 140 -21.40 -6.77 2.74
N VAL A 141 -22.20 -6.82 3.81
CA VAL A 141 -21.80 -7.29 5.13
C VAL A 141 -21.89 -8.83 5.11
N THR A 142 -20.78 -9.51 5.34
CA THR A 142 -20.78 -10.94 5.70
C THR A 142 -19.97 -11.13 6.98
N GLU A 143 -20.69 -11.40 8.06
CA GLU A 143 -20.15 -12.01 9.27
C GLU A 143 -19.52 -13.37 8.90
N VAL A 144 -18.24 -13.55 9.22
CA VAL A 144 -17.61 -14.88 9.19
C VAL A 144 -17.24 -15.25 10.61
N THR A 145 -17.97 -16.24 11.11
CA THR A 145 -17.77 -16.94 12.36
C THR A 145 -16.39 -17.59 12.43
N SER A 146 -15.68 -17.30 13.51
CA SER A 146 -14.44 -17.94 13.95
C SER A 146 -14.55 -19.46 13.88
N SER A 147 -13.66 -20.10 13.12
CA SER A 147 -13.42 -21.54 13.19
C SER A 147 -12.10 -21.79 13.89
N SER A 148 -12.19 -22.54 14.97
CA SER A 148 -11.15 -22.82 15.95
C SER A 148 -9.96 -23.58 15.34
N LEU A 149 -8.74 -23.15 15.69
CA LEU A 149 -7.55 -23.98 15.61
C LEU A 149 -7.72 -25.19 16.54
N VAL A 150 -7.48 -26.39 16.01
CA VAL A 150 -7.29 -27.59 16.82
C VAL A 150 -5.88 -27.54 17.39
N LEU A 151 -5.76 -27.04 18.63
CA LEU A 151 -4.61 -27.28 19.48
C LEU A 151 -4.76 -28.67 20.13
N LEU A 152 -3.82 -29.57 19.88
CA LEU A 152 -3.66 -30.77 20.70
C LEU A 152 -3.06 -30.37 22.06
N SER A 153 -3.91 -30.29 23.07
CA SER A 153 -3.55 -30.18 24.48
C SER A 153 -3.00 -31.51 25.01
N HIS A 154 -1.88 -31.43 25.74
CA HIS A 154 -1.34 -32.52 26.56
C HIS A 154 -2.25 -32.78 27.79
N PRO A 155 -2.38 -34.02 28.27
CA PRO A 155 -2.85 -34.30 29.62
C PRO A 155 -1.68 -34.40 30.61
N THR A 156 -1.80 -33.68 31.73
CA THR A 156 -0.97 -33.75 32.93
C THR A 156 -1.64 -34.61 34.01
N ASP A 157 -0.78 -35.31 34.77
CA ASP A 157 -0.92 -35.90 36.13
C ASP A 157 -1.87 -37.12 36.29
N ASP A 158 -1.53 -38.23 36.94
CA ASP A 158 -0.88 -38.39 38.26
C ASP A 158 0.11 -39.59 38.40
N GLU A 159 1.14 -39.33 39.21
CA GLU A 159 1.87 -40.14 40.22
C GLU A 159 2.01 -41.68 40.09
N ASP A 160 3.27 -42.18 40.02
CA ASP A 160 3.94 -42.79 41.20
C ASP A 160 5.39 -43.28 40.97
N VAL A 161 6.27 -42.88 41.89
CA VAL A 161 7.48 -43.54 42.45
C VAL A 161 8.78 -43.72 41.61
N LEU A 162 9.78 -42.92 42.03
CA LEU A 162 11.25 -43.01 41.89
C LEU A 162 11.86 -44.27 42.58
N PRO A 163 13.06 -44.79 42.20
CA PRO A 163 14.30 -44.15 42.66
C PRO A 163 15.52 -44.14 41.72
N ASP A 164 16.35 -43.11 41.96
CA ASP A 164 17.78 -42.87 41.72
C ASP A 164 18.65 -43.92 41.02
N ALA A 165 19.42 -43.46 40.02
CA ALA A 165 20.90 -43.46 40.09
C ALA A 165 21.58 -42.71 38.91
N ALA A 166 22.38 -41.70 39.28
CA ALA A 166 23.68 -41.28 38.73
C ALA A 166 23.91 -41.05 37.20
N ALA A 167 24.22 -39.78 36.89
CA ALA A 167 24.84 -39.24 35.66
C ALA A 167 26.25 -39.87 35.36
N PRO A 168 26.89 -39.69 34.17
CA PRO A 168 27.24 -38.37 33.61
C PRO A 168 27.24 -38.16 32.07
N THR A 169 27.13 -36.87 31.74
CA THR A 169 27.60 -36.08 30.59
C THR A 169 28.65 -36.64 29.61
N THR A 170 28.35 -36.53 28.30
CA THR A 170 29.18 -36.02 27.16
C THR A 170 28.32 -36.09 25.88
N ALA A 171 27.88 -35.00 25.25
CA ALA A 171 28.57 -34.06 24.35
C ALA A 171 28.92 -34.61 22.94
N LEU A 172 28.39 -33.89 21.91
CA LEU A 172 28.81 -33.77 20.50
C LEU A 172 28.35 -34.88 19.54
N SER A 173 27.41 -34.60 18.64
CA SER A 173 27.58 -33.94 17.32
C SER A 173 28.64 -34.64 16.45
N HIS A 174 28.23 -35.21 15.31
CA HIS A 174 28.77 -35.00 13.96
C HIS A 174 28.10 -35.99 12.99
N TYR A 175 27.52 -35.44 11.92
CA TYR A 175 27.04 -36.14 10.74
C TYR A 175 28.18 -36.89 10.03
N PRO A 176 27.95 -38.07 9.41
CA PRO A 176 28.81 -38.54 8.36
C PRO A 176 28.34 -38.04 6.99
N VAL A 177 29.26 -37.30 6.40
CA VAL A 177 29.41 -37.01 4.97
C VAL A 177 29.55 -38.31 4.17
N SER A 178 29.19 -38.19 2.89
CA SER A 178 29.09 -39.20 1.84
C SER A 178 30.22 -40.23 1.72
N VAL A 179 29.80 -41.46 1.36
CA VAL A 179 30.55 -42.73 1.30
C VAL A 179 31.49 -42.86 0.08
N TRP A 180 31.84 -41.78 -0.63
CA TRP A 180 32.62 -41.88 -1.87
C TRP A 180 34.05 -41.33 -1.84
N GLN A 181 34.62 -41.00 -0.67
CA GLN A 181 36.02 -40.54 -0.57
C GLN A 181 36.97 -41.37 0.32
N ALA A 182 36.60 -42.60 0.70
CA ALA A 182 37.45 -43.49 1.51
C ALA A 182 38.10 -44.66 0.72
N ILE A 183 38.44 -44.46 -0.57
CA ILE A 183 39.29 -45.40 -1.33
C ILE A 183 40.41 -44.64 -2.05
N LYS A 184 41.25 -43.94 -1.28
CA LYS A 184 42.65 -43.64 -1.64
C LYS A 184 43.45 -43.53 -0.35
N GLY A 185 44.00 -44.65 0.10
CA GLY A 185 44.78 -44.72 1.33
C GLY A 185 44.86 -46.12 1.93
N PHE A 186 44.95 -47.16 1.11
CA PHE A 186 45.37 -48.48 1.58
C PHE A 186 46.90 -48.51 1.51
N THR A 187 47.56 -48.00 2.54
CA THR A 187 48.95 -48.36 2.83
C THR A 187 48.92 -49.73 3.50
N GLU A 188 49.55 -50.70 2.83
CA GLU A 188 49.75 -52.07 3.31
C GLU A 188 50.24 -52.09 4.78
N PRO A 189 49.71 -52.97 5.63
CA PRO A 189 50.35 -53.27 6.91
C PRO A 189 51.72 -53.92 6.65
N ASP A 190 52.79 -53.26 7.07
CA ASP A 190 54.13 -53.85 7.19
C ASP A 190 54.06 -55.10 8.07
N GLY A 191 54.28 -56.27 7.48
CA GLY A 191 54.32 -57.53 8.23
C GLY A 191 53.99 -58.81 7.48
N TRP A 192 53.58 -58.75 6.20
CA TRP A 192 53.20 -59.96 5.44
C TRP A 192 54.13 -60.30 4.25
N ARG A 193 55.18 -59.50 3.98
CA ARG A 193 56.20 -59.80 2.95
C ARG A 193 57.51 -60.40 3.48
N GLN A 194 57.65 -60.61 4.80
CA GLN A 194 58.86 -61.23 5.37
C GLN A 194 58.69 -62.70 5.82
N SER A 195 57.51 -63.32 5.64
CA SER A 195 57.28 -64.73 5.99
C SER A 195 57.26 -65.71 4.81
N TRP A 196 57.54 -65.25 3.58
CA TRP A 196 57.61 -66.11 2.38
C TRP A 196 58.97 -66.14 1.67
N GLN A 197 60.04 -65.62 2.30
CA GLN A 197 61.41 -65.71 1.77
C GLN A 197 62.34 -66.64 2.58
N THR A 198 61.84 -67.33 3.61
CA THR A 198 62.61 -68.31 4.40
C THR A 198 62.12 -69.75 4.25
N VAL A 199 61.25 -70.05 3.28
CA VAL A 199 60.79 -71.43 2.97
C VAL A 199 61.25 -71.94 1.59
N THR A 200 61.97 -71.13 0.80
CA THR A 200 62.41 -71.53 -0.56
C THR A 200 63.93 -71.71 -0.72
N ALA A 201 64.68 -71.82 0.38
CA ALA A 201 66.11 -72.13 0.36
C ALA A 201 66.39 -73.48 1.04
N ASP A 202 65.83 -74.56 0.49
CA ASP A 202 66.33 -75.96 0.62
C ASP A 202 65.34 -76.95 -0.03
N TRP A 203 65.00 -76.76 -1.31
CA TRP A 203 64.01 -77.57 -2.02
C TRP A 203 64.54 -78.17 -3.33
N HIS A 204 65.81 -78.55 -3.39
CA HIS A 204 66.41 -79.20 -4.57
C HIS A 204 66.54 -80.73 -4.50
N ASP A 205 66.17 -81.40 -3.39
CA ASP A 205 66.36 -82.86 -3.24
C ASP A 205 65.11 -83.67 -2.83
N LEU A 206 63.89 -83.20 -3.13
CA LEU A 206 62.66 -83.97 -2.86
C LEU A 206 61.94 -84.40 -4.16
N PRO A 207 61.57 -85.69 -4.30
CA PRO A 207 60.98 -86.22 -5.54
C PRO A 207 59.61 -85.59 -5.82
N TRP A 208 59.53 -84.87 -6.93
CA TRP A 208 58.43 -84.05 -7.43
C TRP A 208 57.04 -84.73 -7.56
N ARG A 209 56.92 -86.05 -7.37
CA ARG A 209 55.65 -86.78 -7.47
C ARG A 209 54.78 -86.70 -6.21
N SER A 210 55.33 -86.32 -5.05
CA SER A 210 54.59 -86.27 -3.77
C SER A 210 54.00 -84.89 -3.44
N VAL A 211 54.47 -83.81 -4.08
CA VAL A 211 54.06 -82.42 -3.75
C VAL A 211 52.79 -82.01 -4.51
N LEU A 212 52.58 -82.52 -5.73
CA LEU A 212 51.36 -82.27 -6.52
C LEU A 212 50.10 -82.93 -5.92
N GLY A 213 50.25 -84.05 -5.21
CA GLY A 213 49.12 -84.72 -4.54
C GLY A 213 48.62 -84.01 -3.27
N LEU A 214 49.53 -83.38 -2.51
CA LEU A 214 49.19 -82.69 -1.25
C LEU A 214 48.79 -81.22 -1.46
N ALA A 215 49.27 -80.55 -2.50
CA ALA A 215 48.85 -79.18 -2.83
C ALA A 215 47.40 -79.12 -3.38
N LEU A 216 46.98 -80.11 -4.18
CA LEU A 216 45.59 -80.22 -4.66
C LEU A 216 44.62 -80.68 -3.55
N ALA A 217 45.08 -81.52 -2.61
CA ALA A 217 44.28 -81.92 -1.44
C ALA A 217 44.15 -80.80 -0.40
N GLY A 218 45.19 -80.00 -0.16
CA GLY A 218 45.16 -78.89 0.80
C GLY A 218 44.25 -77.73 0.37
N VAL A 219 44.23 -77.39 -0.93
CA VAL A 219 43.36 -76.33 -1.47
C VAL A 219 41.90 -76.76 -1.52
N THR A 220 41.60 -78.03 -1.81
CA THR A 220 40.22 -78.55 -1.81
C THR A 220 39.67 -78.71 -0.39
N VAL A 221 40.45 -79.22 0.56
CA VAL A 221 40.03 -79.33 1.97
C VAL A 221 39.90 -77.95 2.63
N GLY A 222 40.78 -77.00 2.30
CA GLY A 222 40.68 -75.61 2.76
C GLY A 222 39.45 -74.88 2.23
N ALA A 223 39.08 -75.07 0.95
CA ALA A 223 37.86 -74.50 0.37
C ALA A 223 36.57 -75.14 0.91
N ILE A 224 36.57 -76.46 1.18
CA ILE A 224 35.44 -77.16 1.79
C ILE A 224 35.26 -76.72 3.26
N ALA A 225 36.35 -76.63 4.03
CA ALA A 225 36.31 -76.15 5.42
C ALA A 225 35.93 -74.67 5.53
N TYR A 226 36.39 -73.82 4.60
CA TYR A 226 35.98 -72.42 4.54
C TYR A 226 34.51 -72.26 4.11
N GLY A 227 34.03 -73.10 3.20
CA GLY A 227 32.64 -73.12 2.76
C GLY A 227 31.64 -73.54 3.85
N THR A 228 32.00 -74.48 4.74
CA THR A 228 31.11 -74.94 5.83
C THR A 228 31.04 -73.99 7.02
N THR A 229 32.04 -73.11 7.19
CA THR A 229 32.02 -72.07 8.24
C THR A 229 31.19 -70.84 7.87
N ARG A 230 30.74 -70.76 6.61
CA ARG A 230 30.00 -69.63 6.08
C ARG A 230 28.49 -69.92 6.13
N PRO A 231 27.67 -68.92 6.48
CA PRO A 231 26.23 -69.10 6.62
C PRO A 231 25.59 -69.58 5.30
N CYS A 232 24.59 -70.45 5.42
CA CYS A 232 23.74 -70.91 4.31
C CYS A 232 24.40 -71.84 3.26
N MET A 233 25.35 -72.70 3.65
CA MET A 233 25.93 -73.72 2.77
C MET A 233 25.08 -75.01 2.65
N VAL A 234 24.45 -75.47 3.75
CA VAL A 234 23.66 -76.71 3.78
C VAL A 234 22.46 -76.55 4.73
N GLY A 235 21.24 -76.81 4.25
CA GLY A 235 20.01 -76.74 5.06
C GLY A 235 19.31 -75.38 5.04
N ASN A 236 18.58 -75.02 6.10
CA ASN A 236 17.85 -73.76 6.18
C ASN A 236 18.82 -72.57 6.36
N CYS A 237 18.56 -71.47 5.66
CA CYS A 237 19.36 -70.24 5.75
C CYS A 237 18.76 -69.29 6.80
N GLU A 238 19.24 -69.37 8.03
CA GLU A 238 18.75 -68.57 9.17
C GLU A 238 18.77 -67.07 8.89
N GLN A 239 19.81 -66.56 8.21
CA GLN A 239 19.94 -65.15 7.86
C GLN A 239 18.80 -64.64 6.96
N ARG A 240 18.33 -65.46 6.00
CA ARG A 240 17.18 -65.10 5.16
C ARG A 240 15.88 -65.15 5.95
N GLN A 241 15.75 -66.10 6.87
CA GLN A 241 14.57 -66.18 7.73
C GLN A 241 14.47 -64.94 8.62
N ILE A 242 15.54 -64.58 9.32
CA ILE A 242 15.58 -63.37 10.16
C ILE A 242 15.28 -62.11 9.32
N ALA A 243 15.87 -61.98 8.13
CA ALA A 243 15.60 -60.83 7.26
C ALA A 243 14.15 -60.79 6.75
N SER A 244 13.56 -61.96 6.47
CA SER A 244 12.16 -62.08 6.08
C SER A 244 11.22 -61.74 7.22
N ASP A 245 11.49 -62.23 8.43
CA ASP A 245 10.69 -61.95 9.63
C ASP A 245 10.74 -60.46 9.95
N LEU A 246 11.95 -59.87 9.95
CA LEU A 246 12.16 -58.45 10.19
C LEU A 246 11.43 -57.57 9.18
N SER A 247 11.45 -57.94 7.90
CA SER A 247 10.69 -57.23 6.86
C SER A 247 9.18 -57.41 7.05
N GLN A 248 8.68 -58.62 7.29
CA GLN A 248 7.23 -58.85 7.43
C GLN A 248 6.64 -58.14 8.66
N GLU A 249 7.35 -58.17 9.78
CA GLU A 249 7.00 -57.45 11.01
C GLU A 249 6.93 -55.95 10.73
N THR A 250 7.99 -55.39 10.14
CA THR A 250 8.06 -53.98 9.74
C THR A 250 6.87 -53.56 8.86
N LEU A 251 6.55 -54.34 7.82
CA LEU A 251 5.46 -54.01 6.90
C LEU A 251 4.08 -54.08 7.58
N THR A 252 3.94 -54.99 8.53
CA THR A 252 2.71 -55.15 9.33
C THR A 252 2.49 -53.95 10.23
N ASP A 253 3.55 -53.48 10.89
CA ASP A 253 3.51 -52.31 11.77
C ASP A 253 3.20 -51.02 11.00
N LEU A 254 3.58 -50.94 9.72
CA LEU A 254 3.33 -49.79 8.85
C LEU A 254 1.95 -49.78 8.18
N ALA A 255 1.15 -50.85 8.27
CA ALA A 255 -0.12 -51.00 7.55
C ALA A 255 -1.25 -50.03 8.01
N GLY A 256 -1.01 -49.21 9.04
CA GLY A 256 -1.98 -48.27 9.62
C GLY A 256 -1.62 -46.80 9.43
N THR A 257 -1.59 -46.06 10.53
CA THR A 257 -1.09 -44.67 10.62
C THR A 257 0.16 -44.64 11.48
N PRO A 258 1.30 -45.14 10.97
CA PRO A 258 2.53 -45.21 11.74
C PRO A 258 3.00 -43.84 12.22
N THR A 259 3.50 -43.81 13.44
CA THR A 259 4.19 -42.67 14.05
C THR A 259 5.55 -42.45 13.38
N PRO A 260 6.12 -41.23 13.43
CA PRO A 260 7.45 -40.97 12.88
C PRO A 260 8.54 -41.90 13.43
N ASP A 261 8.44 -42.33 14.68
CA ASP A 261 9.41 -43.24 15.29
C ASP A 261 9.23 -44.70 14.82
N GLU A 262 8.01 -45.13 14.50
CA GLU A 262 7.76 -46.43 13.84
C GLU A 262 8.33 -46.44 12.42
N VAL A 263 8.14 -45.37 11.65
CA VAL A 263 8.74 -45.20 10.31
C VAL A 263 10.27 -45.25 10.38
N ARG A 264 10.87 -44.60 11.38
CA ARG A 264 12.34 -44.58 11.55
C ARG A 264 12.90 -45.95 11.97
N ARG A 265 12.19 -46.69 12.82
CA ARG A 265 12.53 -48.08 13.19
C ARG A 265 12.45 -49.01 11.98
N ALA A 266 11.35 -48.96 11.24
CA ALA A 266 11.16 -49.71 10.00
C ALA A 266 12.31 -49.53 8.99
N HIS A 267 12.83 -48.30 8.89
CA HIS A 267 13.96 -48.00 8.02
C HIS A 267 15.25 -48.70 8.49
N GLN A 268 15.53 -48.69 9.79
CA GLN A 268 16.68 -49.41 10.37
C GLN A 268 16.54 -50.92 10.18
N ASP A 269 15.33 -51.45 10.33
CA ASP A 269 15.02 -52.87 10.20
C ASP A 269 15.16 -53.36 8.76
N LEU A 270 14.69 -52.61 7.77
CA LEU A 270 14.94 -52.92 6.36
C LEU A 270 16.44 -52.84 6.00
N GLN A 271 17.17 -51.87 6.56
CA GLN A 271 18.64 -51.81 6.37
C GLN A 271 19.35 -53.02 6.99
N ASN A 272 18.90 -53.49 8.16
CA ASN A 272 19.38 -54.71 8.78
C ASN A 272 19.08 -55.94 7.90
N ALA A 273 17.85 -56.07 7.40
CA ALA A 273 17.44 -57.16 6.51
C ALA A 273 18.27 -57.19 5.21
N ILE A 274 18.52 -56.02 4.60
CA ILE A 274 19.39 -55.87 3.43
C ILE A 274 20.82 -56.36 3.75
N ARG A 275 21.38 -55.99 4.91
CA ARG A 275 22.73 -56.42 5.32
C ARG A 275 22.83 -57.94 5.50
N LEU A 276 21.81 -58.55 6.12
CA LEU A 276 21.76 -60.00 6.35
C LEU A 276 21.75 -60.79 5.04
N VAL A 277 20.93 -60.36 4.08
CA VAL A 277 20.77 -61.06 2.80
C VAL A 277 21.92 -60.77 1.83
N ALA A 278 22.47 -59.55 1.83
CA ALA A 278 23.61 -59.18 0.98
C ALA A 278 24.91 -59.92 1.35
N ALA A 279 25.03 -60.43 2.57
CA ALA A 279 26.19 -61.22 3.02
C ALA A 279 26.21 -62.65 2.46
N ILE A 280 25.15 -63.11 1.80
CA ILE A 280 25.03 -64.47 1.28
C ILE A 280 25.90 -64.62 0.03
N PRO A 281 26.82 -65.60 0.00
CA PRO A 281 27.78 -65.73 -1.09
C PRO A 281 27.15 -66.31 -2.37
N PRO A 282 27.69 -66.00 -3.57
CA PRO A 282 27.20 -66.50 -4.86
C PRO A 282 27.12 -68.02 -5.03
N TRP A 283 27.88 -68.77 -4.24
CA TRP A 283 27.94 -70.23 -4.31
C TRP A 283 26.93 -70.92 -3.37
N SER A 284 26.16 -70.16 -2.57
CA SER A 284 25.08 -70.72 -1.75
C SER A 284 23.89 -71.12 -2.61
N SER A 285 23.26 -72.25 -2.30
CA SER A 285 22.00 -72.68 -2.93
C SER A 285 20.83 -71.70 -2.72
N HIS A 286 20.97 -70.76 -1.78
CA HIS A 286 19.97 -69.74 -1.49
C HIS A 286 20.25 -68.39 -2.17
N TYR A 287 21.33 -68.28 -2.95
CA TYR A 287 21.79 -67.00 -3.50
C TYR A 287 20.74 -66.33 -4.41
N ASP A 288 20.12 -67.07 -5.33
CA ASP A 288 19.13 -66.47 -6.25
C ASP A 288 17.91 -65.92 -5.50
N ALA A 289 17.44 -66.65 -4.49
CA ALA A 289 16.34 -66.21 -3.64
C ALA A 289 16.73 -65.01 -2.77
N ALA A 290 17.97 -64.99 -2.27
CA ALA A 290 18.54 -63.84 -1.56
C ALA A 290 18.62 -62.59 -2.46
N GLN A 291 19.02 -62.73 -3.73
CA GLN A 291 19.07 -61.60 -4.66
C GLN A 291 17.67 -61.03 -4.97
N ALA A 292 16.65 -61.90 -5.08
CA ALA A 292 15.27 -61.46 -5.24
C ALA A 292 14.74 -60.71 -4.01
N GLU A 293 15.02 -61.21 -2.80
CA GLU A 293 14.68 -60.53 -1.53
C GLU A 293 15.40 -59.19 -1.40
N LEU A 294 16.68 -59.14 -1.76
CA LEU A 294 17.49 -57.93 -1.73
C LEU A 294 16.91 -56.83 -2.61
N LEU A 295 16.47 -57.17 -3.83
CA LEU A 295 15.82 -56.20 -4.72
C LEU A 295 14.52 -55.68 -4.09
N ARG A 296 13.69 -56.57 -3.54
CA ARG A 296 12.44 -56.21 -2.87
C ARG A 296 12.69 -55.28 -1.68
N TYR A 297 13.63 -55.61 -0.79
CA TYR A 297 13.93 -54.79 0.39
C TYR A 297 14.50 -53.43 0.01
N ARG A 298 15.30 -53.34 -1.06
CA ARG A 298 15.79 -52.05 -1.56
C ARG A 298 14.66 -51.16 -2.08
N THR A 299 13.68 -51.73 -2.80
CA THR A 299 12.49 -50.99 -3.23
C THR A 299 11.69 -50.51 -2.01
N GLN A 300 11.44 -51.40 -1.05
CA GLN A 300 10.71 -51.05 0.17
C GLN A 300 11.42 -49.95 0.99
N LEU A 301 12.75 -50.02 1.09
CA LEU A 301 13.55 -48.98 1.74
C LEU A 301 13.43 -47.64 1.00
N SER A 302 13.50 -47.63 -0.34
CA SER A 302 13.36 -46.41 -1.13
C SER A 302 11.97 -45.78 -0.99
N ASP A 303 10.91 -46.58 -0.91
CA ASP A 303 9.55 -46.08 -0.68
C ASP A 303 9.44 -45.42 0.70
N LEU A 304 10.07 -46.03 1.70
CA LEU A 304 10.10 -45.51 3.07
C LEU A 304 10.93 -44.22 3.19
N GLU A 305 12.03 -44.09 2.46
CA GLU A 305 12.83 -42.86 2.39
C GLU A 305 12.00 -41.67 1.88
N TRP A 306 11.09 -41.88 0.92
CA TRP A 306 10.17 -40.84 0.47
C TRP A 306 9.18 -40.41 1.57
N ILE A 307 8.66 -41.37 2.35
CA ILE A 307 7.82 -41.07 3.51
C ILE A 307 8.56 -40.23 4.54
N ILE A 308 9.78 -40.63 4.91
CA ILE A 308 10.60 -39.92 5.90
C ILE A 308 10.87 -38.49 5.44
N ALA A 309 11.33 -38.30 4.20
CA ALA A 309 11.60 -36.97 3.66
C ALA A 309 10.36 -36.07 3.61
N GLY A 310 9.18 -36.67 3.34
CA GLY A 310 7.89 -36.00 3.41
C GLY A 310 7.56 -35.52 4.83
N GLN A 311 7.68 -36.42 5.81
CA GLN A 311 7.41 -36.11 7.23
C GLN A 311 8.38 -35.05 7.78
N GLU A 312 9.67 -35.14 7.47
CA GLU A 312 10.67 -34.15 7.89
C GLU A 312 10.36 -32.75 7.37
N SER A 313 9.95 -32.64 6.10
CA SER A 313 9.56 -31.36 5.49
C SER A 313 8.30 -30.80 6.14
N ALA A 314 7.31 -31.66 6.43
CA ALA A 314 6.08 -31.28 7.12
C ALA A 314 6.31 -30.84 8.57
N THR A 315 7.19 -31.52 9.31
CA THR A 315 7.58 -31.12 10.67
C THR A 315 8.24 -29.75 10.68
N GLN A 316 9.20 -29.51 9.77
CA GLN A 316 9.83 -28.19 9.63
C GLN A 316 8.82 -27.11 9.29
N ALA A 317 7.84 -27.39 8.42
CA ALA A 317 6.78 -26.47 8.08
C ALA A 317 5.91 -26.14 9.30
N SER A 318 5.51 -27.17 10.05
CA SER A 318 4.70 -27.02 11.25
C SER A 318 5.42 -26.17 12.30
N GLU A 319 6.67 -26.51 12.63
CA GLU A 319 7.48 -25.79 13.61
C GLU A 319 7.66 -24.30 13.22
N LYS A 320 8.01 -24.03 11.96
CA LYS A 320 8.17 -22.65 11.47
C LYS A 320 6.86 -21.85 11.45
N SER A 321 5.71 -22.51 11.34
CA SER A 321 4.40 -21.85 11.34
C SER A 321 3.89 -21.45 12.73
N GLN A 322 4.48 -21.99 13.80
CA GLN A 322 4.02 -21.76 15.17
C GLN A 322 4.25 -20.31 15.62
N ASN A 323 3.40 -19.84 16.54
CA ASN A 323 3.48 -18.50 17.15
C ASN A 323 3.39 -17.34 16.13
N PRO A 324 2.35 -17.27 15.28
CA PRO A 324 2.11 -16.11 14.43
C PRO A 324 1.84 -14.83 15.27
N PRO A 325 1.95 -13.62 14.69
CA PRO A 325 2.20 -13.33 13.28
C PRO A 325 3.67 -13.46 12.86
N HIS A 326 3.88 -13.82 11.60
CA HIS A 326 5.20 -13.92 10.96
C HIS A 326 5.26 -13.02 9.73
N PRO A 327 6.46 -12.56 9.34
CA PRO A 327 6.64 -11.82 8.10
C PRO A 327 6.37 -12.71 6.87
N VAL A 328 5.99 -12.10 5.75
CA VAL A 328 5.65 -12.78 4.48
C VAL A 328 6.67 -13.87 4.11
N PRO A 329 8.00 -13.64 4.15
CA PRO A 329 8.95 -14.66 3.71
C PRO A 329 8.98 -15.92 4.57
N VAL A 330 8.64 -15.82 5.87
CA VAL A 330 8.51 -17.01 6.73
C VAL A 330 7.31 -17.83 6.29
N TRP A 331 6.18 -17.20 5.96
CA TRP A 331 5.01 -17.92 5.40
C TRP A 331 5.29 -18.53 4.03
N VAL A 332 6.06 -17.86 3.17
CA VAL A 332 6.53 -18.43 1.90
C VAL A 332 7.34 -19.70 2.14
N GLU A 333 8.27 -19.68 3.09
CA GLU A 333 9.09 -20.85 3.44
C GLU A 333 8.22 -22.00 3.96
N VAL A 334 7.29 -21.73 4.87
CA VAL A 334 6.33 -22.73 5.37
C VAL A 334 5.51 -23.33 4.22
N HIS A 335 5.03 -22.49 3.30
CA HIS A 335 4.25 -22.93 2.14
C HIS A 335 5.07 -23.84 1.21
N LEU A 336 6.35 -23.52 0.99
CA LEU A 336 7.28 -24.35 0.20
C LEU A 336 7.59 -25.68 0.88
N LEU A 337 7.74 -25.70 2.21
CA LEU A 337 7.99 -26.93 2.96
C LEU A 337 6.80 -27.89 2.89
N TRP A 338 5.56 -27.39 2.97
CA TRP A 338 4.37 -28.21 2.73
C TRP A 338 4.30 -28.77 1.31
N GLN A 339 4.61 -27.96 0.29
CA GLN A 339 4.70 -28.44 -1.09
C GLN A 339 5.77 -29.53 -1.25
N LYS A 340 6.94 -29.31 -0.66
CA LYS A 340 8.04 -30.28 -0.69
C LYS A 340 7.64 -31.59 -0.01
N ALA A 341 6.93 -31.53 1.11
CA ALA A 341 6.39 -32.69 1.79
C ALA A 341 5.45 -33.50 0.87
N ILE A 342 4.51 -32.84 0.21
CA ILE A 342 3.59 -33.45 -0.77
C ILE A 342 4.36 -34.08 -1.93
N ASN A 343 5.32 -33.36 -2.51
CA ASN A 343 6.14 -33.83 -3.62
C ASN A 343 6.98 -35.07 -3.27
N HIS A 344 7.44 -35.20 -2.02
CA HIS A 344 8.10 -36.41 -1.55
C HIS A 344 7.12 -37.59 -1.50
N LEU A 345 5.94 -37.40 -0.90
CA LEU A 345 4.94 -38.46 -0.78
C LEU A 345 4.38 -38.93 -2.13
N GLN A 346 4.27 -38.05 -3.12
CA GLN A 346 3.84 -38.40 -4.48
C GLN A 346 4.84 -39.29 -5.24
N ARG A 347 6.08 -39.42 -4.76
CA ARG A 347 7.09 -40.32 -5.36
C ARG A 347 6.92 -41.76 -4.90
N VAL A 348 6.10 -42.03 -3.88
CA VAL A 348 5.76 -43.38 -3.45
C VAL A 348 4.94 -44.06 -4.57
N PRO A 349 5.39 -45.20 -5.12
CA PRO A 349 4.68 -45.90 -6.17
C PRO A 349 3.26 -46.31 -5.74
N SER A 350 2.30 -46.31 -6.67
CA SER A 350 0.91 -46.70 -6.38
C SER A 350 0.74 -48.18 -6.02
N ASP A 351 1.70 -49.03 -6.40
CA ASP A 351 1.78 -50.45 -6.03
C ASP A 351 2.62 -50.69 -4.77
N SER A 352 3.13 -49.62 -4.13
CA SER A 352 3.81 -49.70 -2.85
C SER A 352 2.83 -50.07 -1.73
N TYR A 353 3.31 -50.82 -0.75
CA TYR A 353 2.57 -51.11 0.50
C TYR A 353 2.32 -49.85 1.35
N LEU A 354 3.05 -48.75 1.10
CA LEU A 354 2.88 -47.46 1.77
C LEU A 354 1.95 -46.52 1.02
N ALA A 355 1.40 -46.91 -0.14
CA ALA A 355 0.59 -46.03 -0.97
C ALA A 355 -0.61 -45.45 -0.21
N ASP A 356 -1.32 -46.27 0.56
CA ASP A 356 -2.48 -45.81 1.34
C ASP A 356 -2.08 -44.81 2.43
N PHE A 357 -0.94 -45.02 3.09
CA PHE A 357 -0.42 -44.08 4.08
C PHE A 357 0.02 -42.77 3.44
N ALA A 358 0.77 -42.84 2.33
CA ALA A 358 1.21 -41.68 1.57
C ALA A 358 0.01 -40.84 1.11
N ASN A 359 -1.01 -41.48 0.53
CA ASN A 359 -2.22 -40.81 0.05
C ASN A 359 -2.98 -40.09 1.17
N LYS A 360 -3.14 -40.73 2.33
CA LYS A 360 -3.76 -40.07 3.51
C LYS A 360 -2.98 -38.84 3.94
N LYS A 361 -1.64 -38.93 3.99
CA LYS A 361 -0.78 -37.80 4.36
C LYS A 361 -0.73 -36.70 3.31
N ILE A 362 -0.82 -37.03 2.03
CA ILE A 362 -0.97 -36.05 0.95
C ILE A 362 -2.24 -35.22 1.19
N THR A 363 -3.39 -35.84 1.44
CA THR A 363 -4.64 -35.11 1.71
C THR A 363 -4.53 -34.18 2.92
N GLU A 364 -3.90 -34.63 4.01
CA GLU A 364 -3.64 -33.81 5.20
C GLU A 364 -2.72 -32.62 4.87
N TYR A 365 -1.63 -32.86 4.14
CA TYR A 365 -0.64 -31.83 3.81
C TYR A 365 -1.15 -30.84 2.76
N GLU A 366 -2.02 -31.26 1.84
CA GLU A 366 -2.72 -30.37 0.91
C GLU A 366 -3.65 -29.39 1.64
N ALA A 367 -4.34 -29.85 2.69
CA ALA A 367 -5.15 -28.97 3.54
C ALA A 367 -4.26 -27.92 4.23
N ASN A 368 -3.14 -28.35 4.84
CA ASN A 368 -2.19 -27.44 5.48
C ASN A 368 -1.57 -26.45 4.48
N TYR A 369 -1.15 -26.94 3.31
CA TYR A 369 -0.63 -26.12 2.22
C TYR A 369 -1.63 -25.03 1.82
N THR A 370 -2.90 -25.39 1.66
CA THR A 370 -3.98 -24.46 1.32
C THR A 370 -4.20 -23.41 2.41
N THR A 371 -4.26 -23.81 3.68
CA THR A 371 -4.41 -22.89 4.82
C THR A 371 -3.24 -21.92 4.92
N ILE A 372 -2.00 -22.40 4.76
CA ILE A 372 -0.82 -21.54 4.75
C ILE A 372 -0.82 -20.60 3.54
N GLY A 373 -1.26 -21.06 2.37
CA GLY A 373 -1.41 -20.20 1.19
C GLY A 373 -2.39 -19.05 1.40
N GLN A 374 -3.53 -19.31 2.07
CA GLN A 374 -4.48 -18.26 2.46
C GLN A 374 -3.86 -17.29 3.47
N ARG A 375 -3.14 -17.81 4.46
CA ARG A 375 -2.46 -16.99 5.46
C ARG A 375 -1.40 -16.08 4.84
N LEU A 376 -0.60 -16.61 3.92
CA LEU A 376 0.39 -15.87 3.14
C LEU A 376 -0.28 -14.73 2.37
N SER A 377 -1.38 -15.00 1.66
CA SER A 377 -2.13 -13.97 0.93
C SER A 377 -2.64 -12.85 1.83
N ILE A 378 -3.07 -13.17 3.06
CA ILE A 378 -3.53 -12.16 4.03
C ILE A 378 -2.34 -11.32 4.50
N GLU A 379 -1.20 -11.94 4.80
CA GLU A 379 0.01 -11.25 5.25
C GLU A 379 0.58 -10.33 4.16
N GLU A 380 0.60 -10.79 2.90
CA GLU A 380 1.05 -9.99 1.74
C GLU A 380 0.16 -8.77 1.51
N ALA A 381 -1.16 -8.95 1.62
CA ALA A 381 -2.11 -7.85 1.51
C ALA A 381 -1.94 -6.85 2.67
N ALA A 382 -1.71 -7.34 3.89
CA ALA A 382 -1.49 -6.51 5.06
C ALA A 382 -0.20 -5.68 4.94
N GLU A 383 0.91 -6.29 4.52
CA GLU A 383 2.17 -5.60 4.25
C GLU A 383 2.02 -4.58 3.11
N GLY A 384 1.31 -4.93 2.03
CA GLY A 384 1.02 -4.01 0.94
C GLY A 384 0.23 -2.77 1.39
N ASN A 385 -0.81 -2.97 2.20
CA ASN A 385 -1.61 -1.88 2.75
C ASN A 385 -0.80 -1.02 3.75
N LEU A 386 0.12 -1.61 4.51
CA LEU A 386 1.01 -0.84 5.40
C LEU A 386 1.96 0.05 4.61
N ASN A 387 2.57 -0.49 3.55
CA ASN A 387 3.46 0.28 2.68
C ASN A 387 2.70 1.43 1.98
N GLU A 388 1.49 1.16 1.46
CA GLU A 388 0.64 2.22 0.89
C GLU A 388 0.31 3.29 1.94
N ALA A 389 0.03 2.89 3.19
CA ALA A 389 -0.23 3.84 4.25
C ALA A 389 0.98 4.75 4.54
N LEU A 390 2.17 4.17 4.63
CA LEU A 390 3.41 4.89 4.87
C LEU A 390 3.72 5.88 3.73
N GLU A 391 3.69 5.41 2.48
CA GLU A 391 3.94 6.24 1.29
C GLU A 391 2.94 7.40 1.19
N ALA A 392 1.65 7.12 1.31
CA ALA A 392 0.61 8.15 1.28
C ALA A 392 0.74 9.12 2.46
N GLY A 393 1.15 8.64 3.64
CA GLY A 393 1.42 9.48 4.80
C GLY A 393 2.60 10.43 4.60
N GLU A 394 3.71 9.94 4.05
CA GLU A 394 4.89 10.74 3.71
C GLU A 394 4.56 11.81 2.66
N LEU A 395 3.85 11.42 1.59
CA LEU A 395 3.40 12.35 0.57
C LEU A 395 2.44 13.39 1.15
N ALA A 396 1.52 12.99 2.03
CA ALA A 396 0.60 13.90 2.69
C ALA A 396 1.32 14.94 3.56
N VAL A 397 2.39 14.55 4.26
CA VAL A 397 3.26 15.48 5.01
C VAL A 397 3.93 16.47 4.06
N ALA A 398 4.59 15.97 3.00
CA ALA A 398 5.28 16.82 2.03
C ALA A 398 4.32 17.83 1.35
N GLN A 399 3.14 17.37 0.94
CA GLN A 399 2.11 18.22 0.34
C GLN A 399 1.57 19.25 1.33
N THR A 400 1.41 18.88 2.61
CA THR A 400 0.99 19.80 3.66
C THR A 400 2.02 20.92 3.89
N GLU A 401 3.32 20.58 3.89
CA GLU A 401 4.41 21.53 4.10
C GLU A 401 4.61 22.48 2.90
N ALA A 402 4.38 21.98 1.68
CA ALA A 402 4.52 22.75 0.46
C ALA A 402 3.25 23.54 0.05
N ALA A 403 2.13 23.38 0.75
CA ALA A 403 0.84 23.90 0.32
C ALA A 403 0.79 25.45 0.33
N THR A 404 0.61 26.04 -0.84
CA THR A 404 0.48 27.49 -1.04
C THR A 404 -0.84 27.90 -1.70
N THR A 405 -1.60 26.93 -2.21
CA THR A 405 -2.91 27.11 -2.82
C THR A 405 -3.98 26.23 -2.15
N LEU A 406 -5.26 26.58 -2.33
CA LEU A 406 -6.37 25.71 -1.89
C LEU A 406 -6.29 24.31 -2.51
N ASN A 407 -5.83 24.22 -3.76
CA ASN A 407 -5.70 22.93 -4.45
C ASN A 407 -4.65 22.04 -3.77
N ASP A 408 -3.51 22.61 -3.37
CA ASP A 408 -2.45 21.86 -2.69
C ASP A 408 -2.97 21.27 -1.37
N TRP A 409 -3.74 22.05 -0.60
CA TRP A 409 -4.38 21.57 0.64
C TRP A 409 -5.38 20.43 0.38
N ILE A 410 -6.11 20.46 -0.75
CA ILE A 410 -7.03 19.39 -1.15
C ILE A 410 -6.27 18.12 -1.54
N VAL A 411 -5.13 18.25 -2.23
CA VAL A 411 -4.24 17.13 -2.56
C VAL A 411 -3.68 16.52 -1.27
N ALA A 412 -3.16 17.32 -0.35
CA ALA A 412 -2.69 16.84 0.95
C ALA A 412 -3.80 16.10 1.73
N GLN A 413 -5.04 16.60 1.72
CA GLN A 413 -6.18 15.92 2.32
C GLN A 413 -6.47 14.56 1.66
N ARG A 414 -6.36 14.48 0.33
CA ARG A 414 -6.57 13.23 -0.42
C ARG A 414 -5.55 12.17 0.00
N GLU A 415 -4.28 12.55 0.12
CA GLU A 415 -3.22 11.63 0.55
C GLU A 415 -3.41 11.17 2.01
N TRP A 416 -3.81 12.06 2.92
CA TRP A 416 -4.19 11.64 4.28
C TRP A 416 -5.36 10.65 4.29
N ASN A 417 -6.36 10.83 3.41
CA ASN A 417 -7.47 9.89 3.31
C ASN A 417 -7.01 8.54 2.75
N ARG A 418 -6.13 8.54 1.74
CA ARG A 418 -5.52 7.33 1.17
C ARG A 418 -4.75 6.56 2.25
N ALA A 419 -3.90 7.24 3.02
CA ALA A 419 -3.16 6.64 4.12
C ALA A 419 -4.08 6.00 5.16
N MET A 420 -5.13 6.72 5.58
CA MET A 420 -6.12 6.22 6.54
C MET A 420 -6.93 5.03 5.99
N GLN A 421 -7.27 5.04 4.71
CA GLN A 421 -7.97 3.94 4.05
C GLN A 421 -7.08 2.69 3.97
N ALA A 422 -5.80 2.86 3.63
CA ALA A 422 -4.85 1.76 3.60
C ALA A 422 -4.68 1.12 4.99
N ILE A 423 -4.51 1.92 6.06
CA ILE A 423 -4.48 1.40 7.44
C ILE A 423 -5.74 0.61 7.79
N SER A 424 -6.92 1.07 7.36
CA SER A 424 -8.19 0.40 7.69
C SER A 424 -8.36 -0.98 7.05
N LYS A 425 -7.60 -1.29 5.99
CA LYS A 425 -7.62 -2.58 5.30
C LYS A 425 -6.69 -3.62 5.95
N ILE A 426 -5.90 -3.24 6.95
CA ILE A 426 -4.93 -4.14 7.60
C ILE A 426 -5.66 -4.99 8.67
N PRO A 427 -5.76 -6.32 8.48
CA PRO A 427 -6.51 -7.17 9.40
C PRO A 427 -5.72 -7.46 10.68
N GLN A 428 -6.45 -7.67 11.77
CA GLN A 428 -5.90 -8.13 13.05
C GLN A 428 -5.21 -9.49 12.91
N GLY A 429 -4.15 -9.68 13.69
CA GLY A 429 -3.40 -10.93 13.72
C GLY A 429 -2.38 -11.08 12.57
N THR A 430 -2.16 -10.04 11.77
CA THR A 430 -1.01 -9.92 10.85
C THR A 430 0.15 -9.20 11.53
N LEU A 431 1.36 -9.33 10.99
CA LEU A 431 2.55 -8.66 11.50
C LEU A 431 2.42 -7.13 11.37
N ALA A 432 1.89 -6.68 10.23
CA ALA A 432 1.68 -5.27 9.91
C ALA A 432 0.71 -4.55 10.87
N TYR A 433 -0.12 -5.28 11.62
CA TYR A 433 -1.18 -4.70 12.43
C TYR A 433 -0.68 -3.79 13.56
N GLU A 434 0.36 -4.22 14.30
CA GLU A 434 0.86 -3.43 15.45
C GLU A 434 1.52 -2.12 14.99
N GLU A 435 2.26 -2.17 13.88
CA GLU A 435 2.84 -0.97 13.28
C GLU A 435 1.75 -0.02 12.78
N ALA A 436 0.76 -0.52 12.03
CA ALA A 436 -0.38 0.26 11.56
C ALA A 436 -1.15 0.92 12.72
N ARG A 437 -1.32 0.20 13.83
CA ARG A 437 -1.98 0.72 15.05
C ARG A 437 -1.17 1.86 15.68
N SER A 438 0.16 1.78 15.66
CA SER A 438 1.02 2.84 16.18
C SER A 438 0.90 4.14 15.38
N LEU A 439 0.81 4.05 14.04
CA LEU A 439 0.68 5.20 13.13
C LEU A 439 -0.68 5.88 13.22
N LEU A 440 -1.72 5.14 13.58
CA LEU A 440 -3.12 5.57 13.51
C LEU A 440 -3.41 6.85 14.31
N ALA A 441 -2.78 7.03 15.48
CA ALA A 441 -3.00 8.22 16.30
C ALA A 441 -2.47 9.49 15.62
N ASP A 442 -1.28 9.41 15.02
CA ASP A 442 -0.64 10.54 14.37
C ASP A 442 -1.32 10.88 13.06
N TYR A 443 -1.63 9.89 12.22
CA TYR A 443 -2.29 10.10 10.93
C TYR A 443 -3.69 10.66 11.09
N ARG A 444 -4.45 10.21 12.09
CA ARG A 444 -5.76 10.79 12.42
C ARG A 444 -5.66 12.26 12.78
N ARG A 445 -4.69 12.62 13.63
CA ARG A 445 -4.49 14.02 14.04
C ARG A 445 -4.18 14.90 12.82
N GLN A 446 -3.23 14.47 11.98
CA GLN A 446 -2.82 15.23 10.80
C GLN A 446 -3.94 15.33 9.75
N SER A 447 -4.68 14.24 9.52
CA SER A 447 -5.85 14.22 8.62
C SER A 447 -6.92 15.21 9.07
N ILE A 448 -7.23 15.26 10.38
CA ILE A 448 -8.19 16.21 10.95
C ILE A 448 -7.70 17.65 10.77
N GLN A 449 -6.44 17.94 11.09
CA GLN A 449 -5.86 19.27 10.94
C GLN A 449 -5.92 19.75 9.48
N THR A 450 -5.52 18.89 8.54
CA THR A 450 -5.54 19.18 7.10
C THR A 450 -6.97 19.39 6.60
N ARG A 451 -7.92 18.53 6.99
CA ARG A 451 -9.35 18.70 6.66
C ARG A 451 -9.92 20.01 7.18
N THR A 452 -9.58 20.37 8.41
CA THR A 452 -9.99 21.65 9.02
C THR A 452 -9.41 22.81 8.24
N ARG A 453 -8.13 22.74 7.84
CA ARG A 453 -7.49 23.76 7.01
C ARG A 453 -8.18 23.91 5.66
N VAL A 454 -8.42 22.82 4.93
CA VAL A 454 -9.17 22.84 3.66
C VAL A 454 -10.54 23.48 3.82
N THR A 455 -11.25 23.20 4.92
CA THR A 455 -12.56 23.81 5.18
C THR A 455 -12.46 25.32 5.33
N PHE A 456 -11.47 25.81 6.07
CA PHE A 456 -11.23 27.25 6.19
C PHE A 456 -10.82 27.87 4.85
N GLU A 457 -9.91 27.24 4.10
CA GLU A 457 -9.47 27.76 2.79
C GLU A 457 -10.63 27.81 1.79
N LYS A 458 -11.49 26.79 1.73
CA LYS A 458 -12.69 26.80 0.87
C LYS A 458 -13.64 27.93 1.23
N SER A 459 -13.88 28.13 2.53
CA SER A 459 -14.73 29.23 3.00
C SER A 459 -14.12 30.59 2.71
N GLY A 460 -12.81 30.76 2.92
CA GLY A 460 -12.09 31.99 2.66
C GLY A 460 -12.03 32.34 1.18
N GLU A 461 -11.73 31.36 0.32
CA GLU A 461 -11.74 31.53 -1.13
C GLU A 461 -13.13 31.92 -1.63
N ARG A 462 -14.20 31.23 -1.19
CA ARG A 462 -15.56 31.58 -1.59
C ARG A 462 -15.93 33.01 -1.17
N ALA A 463 -15.73 33.36 0.10
CA ALA A 463 -16.05 34.69 0.59
C ALA A 463 -15.24 35.80 -0.13
N TYR A 464 -14.00 35.51 -0.50
CA TYR A 464 -13.17 36.42 -1.30
C TYR A 464 -13.73 36.60 -2.72
N GLN A 465 -14.05 35.50 -3.41
CA GLN A 465 -14.58 35.53 -4.78
C GLN A 465 -15.97 36.20 -4.86
N ASP A 466 -16.87 35.86 -3.93
CA ASP A 466 -18.19 36.47 -3.83
C ASP A 466 -18.06 37.99 -3.63
N ALA A 467 -17.11 38.43 -2.77
CA ALA A 467 -16.91 39.84 -2.51
C ALA A 467 -16.37 40.60 -3.73
N LEU A 468 -15.50 39.98 -4.53
CA LEU A 468 -15.04 40.54 -5.81
C LEU A 468 -16.21 40.67 -6.80
N ALA A 469 -17.09 39.68 -6.86
CA ALA A 469 -18.26 39.69 -7.74
C ALA A 469 -19.26 40.77 -7.34
N ASP A 470 -19.58 40.89 -6.05
CA ASP A 470 -20.47 41.93 -5.52
C ASP A 470 -19.87 43.33 -5.72
N ALA A 471 -18.56 43.50 -5.53
CA ALA A 471 -17.89 44.77 -5.83
C ALA A 471 -18.01 45.15 -7.33
N ALA A 472 -17.91 44.17 -8.24
CA ALA A 472 -18.09 44.40 -9.67
C ALA A 472 -19.55 44.76 -10.02
N GLN A 473 -20.52 44.09 -9.40
CA GLN A 473 -21.95 44.41 -9.55
C GLN A 473 -22.28 45.79 -8.99
N ALA A 474 -21.69 46.16 -7.85
CA ALA A 474 -21.83 47.50 -7.28
C ALA A 474 -21.34 48.58 -8.25
N GLN A 475 -20.15 48.41 -8.84
CA GLN A 475 -19.63 49.33 -9.85
C GLN A 475 -20.52 49.42 -11.10
N ALA A 476 -21.12 48.32 -11.53
CA ALA A 476 -22.06 48.32 -12.65
C ALA A 476 -23.34 49.10 -12.30
N ALA A 477 -23.89 48.90 -11.10
CA ALA A 477 -25.05 49.64 -10.60
C ALA A 477 -24.75 51.14 -10.45
N GLU A 478 -23.56 51.52 -10.01
CA GLU A 478 -23.11 52.92 -9.97
C GLU A 478 -23.10 53.56 -11.37
N ARG A 479 -22.56 52.85 -12.38
CA ARG A 479 -22.56 53.33 -13.78
C ARG A 479 -23.98 53.46 -14.35
N ALA A 480 -24.92 52.65 -13.87
CA ALA A 480 -26.33 52.72 -14.23
C ALA A 480 -27.15 53.72 -13.40
N ASN A 481 -26.52 54.47 -12.47
CA ASN A 481 -27.18 55.36 -11.50
C ASN A 481 -28.20 54.65 -10.58
N GLN A 482 -28.07 53.34 -10.38
CA GLN A 482 -28.93 52.53 -9.52
C GLN A 482 -28.37 52.48 -8.09
N TRP A 483 -28.38 53.63 -7.41
CA TRP A 483 -27.66 53.81 -6.14
C TRP A 483 -28.11 52.90 -5.00
N THR A 484 -29.40 52.51 -4.95
CA THR A 484 -29.89 51.55 -3.94
C THR A 484 -29.22 50.19 -4.11
N GLN A 485 -29.13 49.68 -5.35
CA GLN A 485 -28.46 48.40 -5.64
C GLN A 485 -26.95 48.50 -5.39
N ALA A 486 -26.32 49.61 -5.79
CA ALA A 486 -24.90 49.85 -5.53
C ALA A 486 -24.56 49.78 -4.04
N VAL A 487 -25.37 50.39 -3.17
CA VAL A 487 -25.18 50.33 -1.71
C VAL A 487 -25.34 48.90 -1.19
N THR A 488 -26.35 48.16 -1.66
CA THR A 488 -26.55 46.75 -1.28
C THR A 488 -25.32 45.92 -1.61
N PHE A 489 -24.88 45.93 -2.87
CA PHE A 489 -23.74 45.13 -3.32
C PHE A 489 -22.43 45.57 -2.64
N TRP A 490 -22.17 46.87 -2.46
CA TRP A 490 -20.99 47.31 -1.70
C TRP A 490 -21.02 46.88 -0.24
N SER A 491 -22.22 46.82 0.37
CA SER A 491 -22.36 46.37 1.76
C SER A 491 -22.12 44.87 1.90
N GLU A 492 -22.60 44.06 0.94
CA GLU A 492 -22.37 42.62 0.85
C GLU A 492 -20.90 42.31 0.60
N ALA A 493 -20.28 42.96 -0.39
CA ALA A 493 -18.86 42.85 -0.69
C ALA A 493 -17.98 43.16 0.54
N TYR A 494 -18.28 44.26 1.25
CA TYR A 494 -17.55 44.61 2.48
C TYR A 494 -17.76 43.59 3.60
N ALA A 495 -18.99 43.10 3.79
CA ALA A 495 -19.31 42.13 4.83
C ALA A 495 -18.62 40.78 4.58
N GLN A 496 -18.65 40.27 3.36
CA GLN A 496 -18.00 39.02 2.96
C GLN A 496 -16.48 39.12 3.07
N MET A 497 -15.88 40.23 2.60
CA MET A 497 -14.44 40.46 2.71
C MET A 497 -13.97 40.48 4.17
N ARG A 498 -14.80 40.98 5.10
CA ARG A 498 -14.51 40.98 6.55
C ARG A 498 -14.61 39.58 7.17
N GLN A 499 -15.37 38.67 6.56
CA GLN A 499 -15.58 37.30 7.05
C GLN A 499 -14.48 36.34 6.60
N VAL A 500 -13.57 36.74 5.70
CA VAL A 500 -12.42 35.94 5.31
C VAL A 500 -11.56 35.61 6.55
N PRO A 501 -11.42 34.33 6.95
CA PRO A 501 -10.75 33.97 8.19
C PRO A 501 -9.25 34.28 8.17
N ARG A 502 -8.68 34.66 9.33
CA ARG A 502 -7.26 35.06 9.47
C ARG A 502 -6.25 33.98 9.07
N ASN A 503 -6.63 32.72 9.19
CA ASN A 503 -5.82 31.55 8.92
C ASN A 503 -6.06 31.00 7.51
N THR A 504 -6.35 31.87 6.53
CA THR A 504 -6.53 31.48 5.13
C THR A 504 -5.51 32.17 4.24
N LEU A 505 -5.22 31.57 3.09
CA LEU A 505 -4.30 32.14 2.10
C LEU A 505 -4.79 33.49 1.57
N ARG A 506 -6.11 33.70 1.51
CA ARG A 506 -6.74 34.94 1.02
C ARG A 506 -6.84 36.06 2.04
N TYR A 507 -6.44 35.83 3.30
CA TYR A 507 -6.62 36.84 4.33
C TYR A 507 -5.87 38.15 4.03
N ALA A 508 -4.61 38.07 3.59
CA ALA A 508 -3.81 39.25 3.28
C ALA A 508 -4.40 40.06 2.11
N ASP A 509 -4.76 39.37 1.02
CA ASP A 509 -5.43 39.97 -0.14
C ASP A 509 -6.73 40.66 0.28
N ALA A 510 -7.54 39.99 1.10
CA ALA A 510 -8.80 40.52 1.60
C ALA A 510 -8.61 41.79 2.45
N GLN A 511 -7.63 41.80 3.36
CA GLN A 511 -7.33 42.98 4.18
C GLN A 511 -6.89 44.17 3.32
N GLY A 512 -6.17 43.93 2.23
CA GLY A 512 -5.75 44.97 1.29
C GLY A 512 -6.90 45.69 0.58
N LEU A 513 -8.04 45.02 0.40
CA LEU A 513 -9.21 45.57 -0.31
C LEU A 513 -10.25 46.24 0.59
N LEU A 514 -10.25 45.95 1.90
CA LEU A 514 -11.28 46.42 2.84
C LEU A 514 -11.42 47.94 2.90
N SER A 515 -10.31 48.69 2.93
CA SER A 515 -10.36 50.16 2.98
C SER A 515 -10.94 50.77 1.70
N GLY A 516 -10.65 50.16 0.56
CA GLY A 516 -11.23 50.53 -0.73
C GLY A 516 -12.73 50.34 -0.73
N TYR A 517 -13.20 49.15 -0.32
CA TYR A 517 -14.62 48.82 -0.30
C TYR A 517 -15.41 49.69 0.67
N GLN A 518 -14.84 49.97 1.85
CA GLN A 518 -15.45 50.89 2.82
C GLN A 518 -15.61 52.31 2.23
N THR A 519 -14.61 52.76 1.46
CA THR A 519 -14.66 54.07 0.80
C THR A 519 -15.74 54.09 -0.28
N SER A 520 -15.79 53.08 -1.16
CA SER A 520 -16.81 52.99 -2.21
C SER A 520 -18.22 52.88 -1.64
N LEU A 521 -18.42 52.08 -0.59
CA LEU A 521 -19.69 51.99 0.12
C LEU A 521 -20.14 53.36 0.63
N LYS A 522 -19.25 54.12 1.27
CA LYS A 522 -19.55 55.46 1.78
C LYS A 522 -19.90 56.43 0.63
N GLN A 523 -19.21 56.32 -0.51
CA GLN A 523 -19.51 57.12 -1.70
C GLN A 523 -20.90 56.78 -2.27
N ALA A 524 -21.22 55.50 -2.45
CA ALA A 524 -22.52 55.03 -2.91
C ALA A 524 -23.66 55.47 -1.96
N GLN A 525 -23.45 55.39 -0.64
CA GLN A 525 -24.41 55.88 0.36
C GLN A 525 -24.68 57.38 0.24
N ASN A 526 -23.63 58.18 0.01
CA ASN A 526 -23.79 59.62 -0.19
C ASN A 526 -24.54 59.92 -1.50
N LYS A 527 -24.27 59.18 -2.57
CA LYS A 527 -24.95 59.31 -3.85
C LYS A 527 -26.42 58.87 -3.78
N LEU A 528 -26.72 57.82 -3.04
CA LEU A 528 -28.09 57.41 -2.76
C LEU A 528 -28.87 58.50 -2.02
N LYS A 529 -28.28 59.10 -0.98
CA LYS A 529 -28.90 60.24 -0.26
C LYS A 529 -29.23 61.40 -1.20
N GLN A 530 -28.30 61.74 -2.10
CA GLN A 530 -28.53 62.78 -3.11
C GLN A 530 -29.66 62.38 -4.09
N ALA A 531 -29.67 61.14 -4.57
CA ALA A 531 -30.69 60.66 -5.51
C ALA A 531 -32.09 60.62 -4.87
N VAL A 532 -32.21 60.18 -3.62
CA VAL A 532 -33.48 60.18 -2.87
C VAL A 532 -33.96 61.61 -2.61
N ALA A 533 -33.06 62.53 -2.25
CA ALA A 533 -33.40 63.94 -2.09
C ALA A 533 -33.90 64.55 -3.42
N LEU A 534 -33.29 64.21 -4.55
CA LEU A 534 -33.77 64.66 -5.87
C LEU A 534 -35.16 64.09 -6.21
N GLN A 535 -35.47 62.86 -5.80
CA GLN A 535 -36.78 62.26 -6.02
C GLN A 535 -37.88 62.95 -5.20
N SER A 536 -37.62 63.27 -3.92
CA SER A 536 -38.58 64.02 -3.10
C SER A 536 -38.77 65.45 -3.60
N ILE A 537 -37.72 66.07 -4.17
CA ILE A 537 -37.82 67.40 -4.80
C ILE A 537 -38.86 67.43 -5.91
N ASP A 538 -38.98 66.40 -6.73
CA ASP A 538 -39.96 66.39 -7.83
C ASP A 538 -41.40 66.44 -7.30
N GLU A 539 -41.70 65.63 -6.27
CA GLU A 539 -43.00 65.63 -5.58
C GLU A 539 -43.28 66.95 -4.85
N ASP A 540 -42.28 67.47 -4.14
CA ASP A 540 -42.38 68.74 -3.42
C ASP A 540 -42.54 69.91 -4.41
N LEU A 541 -41.76 69.96 -5.50
CA LEU A 541 -41.86 70.99 -6.54
C LEU A 541 -43.18 70.94 -7.32
N ALA A 542 -43.70 69.76 -7.60
CA ALA A 542 -45.03 69.61 -8.18
C ALA A 542 -46.13 70.17 -7.26
N THR A 543 -45.93 70.11 -5.94
CA THR A 543 -46.82 70.71 -4.94
C THR A 543 -46.62 72.23 -4.85
N LEU A 544 -45.38 72.71 -4.91
CA LEU A 544 -45.04 74.14 -4.81
C LEU A 544 -45.41 74.95 -6.05
N CYS A 545 -45.39 74.33 -7.23
CA CYS A 545 -45.72 74.95 -8.50
C CYS A 545 -46.90 74.21 -9.15
N PRO A 546 -48.16 74.46 -8.74
CA PRO A 546 -49.32 73.82 -9.35
C PRO A 546 -49.37 74.12 -10.85
N ILE A 547 -49.33 73.06 -11.66
CA ILE A 547 -49.34 73.15 -13.13
C ILE A 547 -50.63 73.82 -13.64
N ALA A 548 -51.71 73.76 -12.87
CA ALA A 548 -53.03 74.29 -13.22
C ALA A 548 -53.14 75.83 -13.18
N GLU A 549 -52.31 76.52 -12.38
CA GLU A 549 -52.40 77.97 -12.16
C GLU A 549 -51.24 78.76 -12.78
N GLY A 550 -50.18 78.08 -13.23
CA GLY A 550 -49.09 78.69 -14.00
C GLY A 550 -48.21 79.67 -13.21
N ILE A 551 -48.20 79.59 -11.88
CA ILE A 551 -47.42 80.48 -10.98
C ILE A 551 -45.91 80.34 -11.25
N CYS A 552 -45.44 79.10 -11.42
CA CYS A 552 -44.05 78.81 -11.71
C CYS A 552 -43.84 77.54 -12.54
N THR A 553 -42.71 77.48 -13.22
CA THR A 553 -42.17 76.27 -13.83
C THR A 553 -40.82 75.97 -13.21
N TYR A 554 -40.50 74.69 -13.04
CA TYR A 554 -39.26 74.29 -12.41
C TYR A 554 -38.43 73.38 -13.32
N SER A 555 -37.13 73.38 -13.07
CA SER A 555 -36.21 72.35 -13.53
C SER A 555 -35.19 72.10 -12.44
N TYR A 556 -34.56 70.94 -12.42
CA TYR A 556 -33.57 70.62 -11.42
C TYR A 556 -32.36 69.92 -12.04
N SER A 557 -31.24 70.07 -11.35
CA SER A 557 -29.99 69.38 -11.62
C SER A 557 -29.43 68.83 -10.30
N PRO A 558 -28.41 67.96 -10.35
CA PRO A 558 -27.74 67.47 -9.14
C PRO A 558 -27.08 68.55 -8.27
N GLN A 559 -27.01 69.81 -8.73
CA GLN A 559 -26.28 70.89 -8.06
C GLN A 559 -27.17 72.08 -7.64
N GLN A 560 -28.32 72.28 -8.29
CA GLN A 560 -29.26 73.36 -7.97
C GLN A 560 -30.66 73.07 -8.52
N VAL A 561 -31.67 73.63 -7.87
CA VAL A 561 -33.05 73.71 -8.36
C VAL A 561 -33.25 75.08 -9.00
N GLU A 562 -33.86 75.13 -10.18
CA GLU A 562 -34.19 76.37 -10.88
C GLU A 562 -35.71 76.55 -10.93
N LEU A 563 -36.17 77.67 -10.36
CA LEU A 563 -37.57 78.09 -10.38
C LEU A 563 -37.72 79.30 -11.30
N MET A 564 -38.55 79.19 -12.32
CA MET A 564 -39.01 80.33 -13.12
C MET A 564 -40.37 80.77 -12.63
N LEU A 565 -40.45 81.99 -12.09
CA LEU A 565 -41.69 82.60 -11.63
C LEU A 565 -42.33 83.40 -12.76
N ARG A 566 -43.67 83.34 -12.87
CA ARG A 566 -44.42 84.23 -13.77
C ARG A 566 -44.86 85.49 -13.05
N SER A 567 -45.10 86.55 -13.83
CA SER A 567 -45.72 87.78 -13.32
C SER A 567 -47.13 87.50 -12.78
N PRO A 568 -47.53 88.11 -11.64
CA PRO A 568 -46.86 89.17 -10.88
C PRO A 568 -45.90 88.71 -9.75
N TYR A 569 -45.70 87.41 -9.54
CA TYR A 569 -44.94 86.86 -8.40
C TYR A 569 -43.43 87.13 -8.48
N ASP A 570 -42.87 87.12 -9.69
CA ASP A 570 -41.49 87.49 -9.97
C ASP A 570 -41.14 88.91 -9.43
N SER A 571 -42.03 89.87 -9.68
CA SER A 571 -41.90 91.27 -9.29
C SER A 571 -42.04 91.46 -7.79
N ALA A 572 -42.92 90.68 -7.15
CA ALA A 572 -43.10 90.69 -5.70
C ALA A 572 -41.87 90.14 -4.96
N ILE A 573 -41.26 89.06 -5.45
CA ILE A 573 -40.03 88.49 -4.89
C ILE A 573 -38.82 89.39 -5.15
N ARG A 574 -38.70 90.00 -6.35
CA ARG A 574 -37.64 90.99 -6.62
C ARG A 574 -37.68 92.15 -5.62
N GLN A 575 -38.86 92.62 -5.25
CA GLN A 575 -39.02 93.75 -4.32
C GLN A 575 -38.80 93.35 -2.86
N SER A 576 -39.23 92.15 -2.43
CA SER A 576 -38.99 91.64 -1.07
C SER A 576 -37.52 91.30 -0.80
N THR A 577 -36.75 91.01 -1.86
CA THR A 577 -35.31 90.71 -1.81
C THR A 577 -34.42 91.90 -2.20
N SER A 578 -34.97 93.12 -2.34
CA SER A 578 -34.21 94.34 -2.66
C SER A 578 -33.99 95.24 -1.44
N PRO A 579 -32.87 95.99 -1.38
CA PRO A 579 -32.59 96.91 -0.27
C PRO A 579 -33.70 97.96 -0.10
N PRO A 580 -33.94 98.48 1.14
CA PRO A 580 -35.02 99.41 1.44
C PRO A 580 -35.03 100.70 0.59
N SER A 581 -33.90 101.08 -0.01
CA SER A 581 -33.71 102.32 -0.75
C SER A 581 -34.34 102.35 -2.16
N THR A 582 -34.90 101.25 -2.64
CA THR A 582 -35.49 101.12 -4.01
C THR A 582 -36.98 100.77 -4.03
N GLN A 583 -37.67 100.78 -2.89
CA GLN A 583 -39.11 100.46 -2.82
C GLN A 583 -39.99 101.60 -3.37
N GLY A 584 -40.35 101.53 -4.65
CA GLY A 584 -41.36 102.40 -5.28
C GLY A 584 -42.80 102.05 -4.86
N ARG A 585 -43.75 102.98 -5.11
CA ARG A 585 -45.19 102.86 -4.73
C ARG A 585 -45.83 101.58 -5.30
N LEU A 586 -46.38 100.76 -4.39
CA LEU A 586 -47.04 99.48 -4.61
C LEU A 586 -48.39 99.62 -5.34
N ASN A 587 -48.66 98.77 -6.34
CA ASN A 587 -50.02 98.30 -6.62
C ASN A 587 -50.32 97.18 -5.63
N ARG A 588 -50.98 97.55 -4.53
CA ARG A 588 -51.10 96.74 -3.33
C ARG A 588 -52.29 95.78 -3.45
N ASN A 589 -52.09 94.65 -4.12
CA ASN A 589 -52.98 93.49 -3.97
C ASN A 589 -52.47 92.69 -2.77
N ASP A 590 -53.16 92.81 -1.64
CA ASP A 590 -52.77 92.16 -0.38
C ASP A 590 -52.73 90.62 -0.50
N SER A 591 -53.50 90.02 -1.41
CA SER A 591 -53.49 88.57 -1.69
C SER A 591 -52.17 88.09 -2.29
N ILE A 592 -51.64 88.79 -3.30
CA ILE A 592 -50.38 88.43 -3.97
C ILE A 592 -49.20 88.53 -3.00
N ILE A 593 -49.23 89.49 -2.08
CA ILE A 593 -48.19 89.64 -1.04
C ILE A 593 -48.23 88.47 -0.06
N ALA A 594 -49.43 88.04 0.37
CA ALA A 594 -49.59 86.90 1.26
C ALA A 594 -49.15 85.58 0.58
N GLU A 595 -49.60 85.33 -0.65
CA GLU A 595 -49.22 84.16 -1.45
C GLU A 595 -47.71 84.14 -1.76
N THR A 596 -47.12 85.31 -2.03
CA THR A 596 -45.66 85.44 -2.24
C THR A 596 -44.89 85.14 -0.96
N HIS A 597 -45.39 85.57 0.21
CA HIS A 597 -44.75 85.26 1.49
C HIS A 597 -44.76 83.76 1.76
N GLU A 598 -45.91 83.10 1.55
CA GLU A 598 -46.06 81.65 1.67
C GLU A 598 -45.13 80.91 0.70
N LEU A 599 -45.06 81.34 -0.57
CA LEU A 599 -44.16 80.77 -1.56
C LEU A 599 -42.69 80.89 -1.14
N VAL A 600 -42.25 82.05 -0.63
CA VAL A 600 -40.88 82.25 -0.14
C VAL A 600 -40.58 81.34 1.05
N GLN A 601 -41.51 81.20 2.01
CA GLN A 601 -41.33 80.28 3.15
C GLN A 601 -41.21 78.84 2.69
N ASN A 602 -42.06 78.42 1.75
CA ASN A 602 -42.04 77.07 1.22
C ASN A 602 -40.78 76.79 0.40
N ILE A 603 -40.26 77.76 -0.37
CA ILE A 603 -38.96 77.67 -1.05
C ILE A 603 -37.83 77.52 -0.04
N MET A 604 -37.84 78.30 1.04
CA MET A 604 -36.83 78.19 2.11
C MET A 604 -36.90 76.83 2.79
N GLN A 605 -38.11 76.34 3.09
CA GLN A 605 -38.33 75.03 3.69
C GLN A 605 -37.81 73.92 2.77
N LEU A 606 -38.17 73.95 1.48
CA LEU A 606 -37.69 72.99 0.49
C LEU A 606 -36.16 73.03 0.40
N GLY A 607 -35.57 74.22 0.27
CA GLY A 607 -34.12 74.38 0.16
C GLY A 607 -33.38 73.82 1.39
N ASN A 608 -33.90 74.06 2.59
CA ASN A 608 -33.34 73.51 3.83
C ASN A 608 -33.50 71.99 3.94
N GLN A 609 -34.66 71.47 3.51
CA GLN A 609 -34.98 70.05 3.55
C GLN A 609 -34.07 69.25 2.63
N VAL A 610 -33.83 69.76 1.42
CA VAL A 610 -33.12 69.03 0.36
C VAL A 610 -31.65 69.44 0.25
N GLN A 611 -31.23 70.45 1.02
CA GLN A 611 -29.86 70.97 1.09
C GLN A 611 -29.26 71.34 -0.28
N LEU A 612 -30.12 71.76 -1.23
CA LEU A 612 -29.71 72.24 -2.54
C LEU A 612 -30.03 73.74 -2.68
N PRO A 613 -29.15 74.51 -3.33
CA PRO A 613 -29.45 75.89 -3.70
C PRO A 613 -30.67 75.96 -4.61
N ILE A 614 -31.57 76.91 -4.34
CA ILE A 614 -32.73 77.19 -5.19
C ILE A 614 -32.52 78.53 -5.86
N VAL A 615 -32.37 78.53 -7.18
CA VAL A 615 -32.17 79.72 -8.00
C VAL A 615 -33.51 80.14 -8.58
N ILE A 616 -33.88 81.39 -8.35
CA ILE A 616 -35.14 81.96 -8.80
C ILE A 616 -34.87 82.91 -9.97
N TYR A 617 -35.61 82.72 -11.06
CA TYR A 617 -35.59 83.54 -12.26
C TYR A 617 -36.99 84.11 -12.55
N ASP A 618 -37.07 85.20 -13.30
CA ASP A 618 -38.34 85.65 -13.89
C ASP A 618 -38.67 84.89 -15.19
N ASP A 619 -39.77 85.28 -15.82
CA ASP A 619 -40.25 84.76 -17.09
C ASP A 619 -39.26 84.98 -18.26
N ASN A 620 -38.38 85.98 -18.16
CA ASN A 620 -37.32 86.31 -19.11
C ASN A 620 -35.98 85.64 -18.77
N ARG A 621 -35.95 84.70 -17.81
CA ARG A 621 -34.73 84.04 -17.28
C ARG A 621 -33.71 84.98 -16.65
N GLN A 622 -34.12 86.18 -16.22
CA GLN A 622 -33.25 87.05 -15.44
C GLN A 622 -33.24 86.62 -13.99
N PHE A 623 -32.04 86.49 -13.43
CA PHE A 623 -31.82 86.14 -12.03
C PHE A 623 -32.57 87.08 -11.08
N ILE A 624 -33.30 86.51 -10.12
CA ILE A 624 -33.99 87.24 -9.04
C ILE A 624 -33.18 87.12 -7.76
N ALA A 625 -33.01 85.88 -7.29
CA ALA A 625 -32.36 85.56 -6.03
C ALA A 625 -31.92 84.09 -6.04
N ARG A 626 -30.93 83.75 -5.22
CA ARG A 626 -30.53 82.37 -4.95
C ARG A 626 -30.69 82.08 -3.47
N TYR A 627 -31.56 81.14 -3.13
CA TYR A 627 -31.58 80.58 -1.79
C TYR A 627 -30.39 79.66 -1.60
N LYS A 628 -29.66 79.85 -0.50
CA LYS A 628 -28.53 79.00 -0.11
C LYS A 628 -28.81 78.38 1.25
N PRO A 629 -29.07 77.06 1.31
CA PRO A 629 -29.35 76.37 2.57
C PRO A 629 -28.22 76.54 3.59
N GLU A 630 -26.96 76.60 3.12
CA GLU A 630 -25.80 76.77 3.99
C GLU A 630 -25.78 78.11 4.76
N TYR A 631 -26.52 79.12 4.28
CA TYR A 631 -26.64 80.43 4.91
C TYR A 631 -28.05 80.69 5.48
N GLY A 632 -28.97 79.74 5.32
CA GLY A 632 -30.36 79.88 5.74
C GLY A 632 -31.10 81.05 5.08
N GLY A 633 -30.61 81.58 3.94
CA GLY A 633 -31.08 82.85 3.39
C GLY A 633 -30.86 83.02 1.89
N PHE A 634 -31.50 84.05 1.34
CA PHE A 634 -31.32 84.46 -0.05
C PHE A 634 -30.08 85.32 -0.22
N VAL A 635 -29.29 85.02 -1.24
CA VAL A 635 -28.17 85.84 -1.70
C VAL A 635 -28.45 86.39 -3.10
N LYS A 636 -28.08 87.64 -3.32
CA LYS A 636 -27.96 88.25 -4.65
C LYS A 636 -26.49 88.24 -5.04
N ASN A 637 -26.12 87.40 -5.99
CA ASN A 637 -24.82 87.45 -6.66
C ASN A 637 -25.01 87.10 -8.12
#